data_AF-A0A9Q8XN30-F1
#
_entry.id   AF-A0A9Q8XN30-F1
#
_cell.length_a   1.000
_cell.length_b   1.000
_cell.length_c   1.000
_cell.angle_alpha   90.00
_cell.angle_beta   90.00
_cell.angle_gamma   90.00
#
_symmetry.space_group_name_H-M   'P 1'
#
loop_
_entity.id
_entity.type
_entity.pdbx_description
1 polymer ?
#
loop_
_entity_poly.entity_id
_entity_poly.type
_entity_poly.pdbx_seq_one_letter_code
_entity_poly.pdbx_strand_id
1 'polypeptide(L)'
;MSDANYVVRETVIVTLRDLVENEYLYPEQLRVSLPNGGKKLPMDLGAIAYAKRKYINGQNQNPYLVVEESLIKHRRNFLRSLMDYIVTKGYQEKSVVAIIGRVRGAFNYIEERGFAELFLKDTEQSEVVYREISKELKHQVTSNQITPRQAEIKQVDIAFLIQVHFGKQISDYIVGNTVKFNGSVSVTAPRKRADLKYAFNIYKSLAEELTSFLIYEKKLPFKLRMPDYTTFIFPYATHRVTPYCNRSTDVYNHQLGRMATEKEYFDKRPNKKKSELRENLKRSNKRLAQANLDPRAKCRRAFACTAMQSYQMLFMMLTGAYASEIAQLEFNGKLEFDKSLTNKSYRAIKLRAAGKTVQYDIAAGAVSLFRKYLKLRQWVLDGKKESRLFFGLKVKDWEPVSVSEANIRSFQRKKIIGIFMPSDFEMLTSRQFRKTKSLFLHEQPDVDRHTVAQVLNHSEQTNERHYMMVSPERAQNELSSFWEAAYEASRHVVQNAYKDQDCKHRPIAAGHCDDFQRPQSAIESPPIEPDCRKQYGCLFCINYICHADDDDDIHKLFSLLYIVTGVLNGVSDANKANELFLLLSARVRQILHQIKMKSPKGCKKVSEISDRVFKLGELTPYWENRLQRYEALGLIFLEEQNGMNP
;
A
#
# COMPACT_ATOMS: atom_id res chain seq x y z
N MET A 1 -37.89 32.29 -3.96
CA MET A 1 -37.58 31.17 -3.05
C MET A 1 -38.22 31.54 -1.73
N SER A 2 -39.30 30.87 -1.34
CA SER A 2 -39.94 31.13 -0.05
C SER A 2 -38.95 30.87 1.08
N ASP A 3 -38.87 31.79 2.04
CA ASP A 3 -38.13 31.60 3.28
C ASP A 3 -38.78 30.46 4.07
N ALA A 4 -38.34 29.23 3.79
CA ALA A 4 -38.76 28.07 4.57
C ALA A 4 -38.27 28.30 6.01
N ASN A 5 -39.19 28.29 6.97
CA ASN A 5 -38.87 28.51 8.38
C ASN A 5 -38.13 27.28 8.94
N TYR A 6 -36.80 27.37 9.02
CA TYR A 6 -35.94 26.31 9.55
C TYR A 6 -35.83 26.44 11.07
N VAL A 7 -36.27 25.42 11.79
CA VAL A 7 -36.31 25.40 13.26
C VAL A 7 -35.44 24.30 13.86
N VAL A 8 -35.03 24.49 15.12
CA VAL A 8 -34.41 23.45 15.94
C VAL A 8 -35.52 22.58 16.50
N ARG A 9 -35.63 21.34 16.04
CA ARG A 9 -36.60 20.38 16.56
C ARG A 9 -36.13 19.75 17.87
N GLU A 10 -37.07 19.19 18.62
CA GLU A 10 -36.78 18.38 19.81
C GLU A 10 -35.93 17.14 19.44
N THR A 11 -34.88 16.86 20.22
CA THR A 11 -34.01 15.71 19.98
C THR A 11 -33.56 15.02 21.26
N VAL A 12 -33.37 13.70 21.18
CA VAL A 12 -32.86 12.84 22.25
C VAL A 12 -31.52 12.25 21.83
N ILE A 13 -30.54 12.26 22.73
CA ILE A 13 -29.22 11.66 22.49
C ILE A 13 -29.21 10.23 23.06
N VAL A 14 -28.81 9.27 22.23
CA VAL A 14 -28.76 7.84 22.56
C VAL A 14 -27.41 7.26 22.20
N THR A 15 -26.97 6.23 22.92
CA THR A 15 -25.80 5.41 22.60
C THR A 15 -26.20 4.21 21.75
N LEU A 16 -25.22 3.50 21.18
CA LEU A 16 -25.50 2.23 20.49
C LEU A 16 -26.13 1.18 21.41
N ARG A 17 -25.80 1.22 22.71
CA ARG A 17 -26.37 0.32 23.71
C ARG A 17 -27.84 0.65 23.96
N ASP A 18 -28.17 1.95 24.06
CA ASP A 18 -29.55 2.38 24.27
C ASP A 18 -30.47 2.04 23.09
N LEU A 19 -29.92 1.90 21.88
CA LEU A 19 -30.64 1.41 20.69
C LEU A 19 -30.95 -0.10 20.75
N VAL A 20 -30.22 -0.87 21.56
CA VAL A 20 -30.49 -2.30 21.79
C VAL A 20 -31.52 -2.47 22.91
N GLU A 21 -31.40 -1.65 23.95
CA GLU A 21 -32.14 -1.82 25.20
C GLU A 21 -33.54 -1.18 25.17
N ASN A 22 -33.81 -0.25 24.25
CA ASN A 22 -35.07 0.50 24.21
C ASN A 22 -35.66 0.59 22.80
N GLU A 23 -37.00 0.53 22.71
CA GLU A 23 -37.74 0.89 21.50
C GLU A 23 -38.13 2.38 21.53
N TYR A 24 -37.88 3.08 20.43
CA TYR A 24 -38.16 4.51 20.32
C TYR A 24 -39.36 4.77 19.41
N LEU A 25 -40.42 5.34 19.99
CA LEU A 25 -41.66 5.65 19.27
C LEU A 25 -41.46 6.73 18.18
N TYR A 26 -40.62 7.73 18.47
CA TYR A 26 -40.33 8.89 17.60
C TYR A 26 -38.87 8.88 17.12
N PRO A 27 -38.50 7.98 16.17
CA PRO A 27 -37.13 7.83 15.71
C PRO A 27 -36.55 9.09 15.04
N GLU A 28 -37.39 10.00 14.56
CA GLU A 28 -37.00 11.29 13.98
C GLU A 28 -36.38 12.29 14.99
N GLN A 29 -36.53 12.03 16.28
CA GLN A 29 -35.93 12.82 17.36
C GLN A 29 -34.51 12.33 17.73
N LEU A 30 -34.07 11.17 17.23
CA LEU A 30 -32.86 10.51 17.74
C LEU A 30 -31.55 11.05 17.17
N ARG A 31 -30.57 11.20 18.06
CA ARG A 31 -29.17 11.51 17.76
C ARG A 31 -28.27 10.47 18.40
N VAL A 32 -27.37 9.87 17.64
CA VAL A 32 -26.53 8.76 18.11
C VAL A 32 -25.15 9.26 18.54
N SER A 33 -24.76 9.00 19.78
CA SER A 33 -23.44 9.30 20.33
C SER A 33 -22.41 8.24 19.91
N LEU A 34 -21.33 8.67 19.25
CA LEU A 34 -20.29 7.78 18.67
C LEU A 34 -18.85 8.28 18.97
N PRO A 35 -18.46 8.39 20.25
CA PRO A 35 -17.16 8.94 20.66
C PRO A 35 -15.96 8.12 20.16
N ASN A 36 -16.02 6.79 20.20
CA ASN A 36 -14.98 5.88 19.72
C ASN A 36 -14.92 5.83 18.18
N GLY A 37 -16.01 6.23 17.51
CA GLY A 37 -16.04 6.50 16.06
C GLY A 37 -15.29 7.77 15.63
N GLY A 38 -14.67 8.50 16.57
CA GLY A 38 -13.99 9.76 16.31
C GLY A 38 -14.93 10.96 16.16
N LYS A 39 -16.20 10.80 16.55
CA LYS A 39 -17.20 11.89 16.58
C LYS A 39 -17.31 12.43 17.99
N LYS A 40 -16.81 13.66 18.18
CA LYS A 40 -16.97 14.39 19.46
C LYS A 40 -18.43 14.78 19.75
N LEU A 41 -19.28 14.83 18.72
CA LEU A 41 -20.67 15.26 18.80
C LEU A 41 -21.59 14.14 18.30
N PRO A 42 -22.80 14.01 18.89
CA PRO A 42 -23.80 13.04 18.42
C PRO A 42 -24.18 13.30 16.96
N MET A 43 -24.28 12.22 16.19
CA MET A 43 -24.74 12.26 14.81
C MET A 43 -26.26 12.26 14.77
N ASP A 44 -26.83 13.26 14.11
CA ASP A 44 -28.27 13.43 13.99
C ASP A 44 -28.85 12.49 12.92
N LEU A 45 -29.34 11.34 13.37
CA LEU A 45 -29.92 10.29 12.53
C LEU A 45 -31.37 10.63 12.16
N GLY A 46 -32.14 11.11 13.15
CA GLY A 46 -33.56 11.39 13.02
C GLY A 46 -33.90 12.47 12.00
N ALA A 47 -32.98 13.40 11.72
CA ALA A 47 -33.16 14.45 10.72
C ALA A 47 -33.48 13.91 9.31
N ILE A 48 -33.12 12.66 9.00
CA ILE A 48 -33.39 12.00 7.70
C ILE A 48 -34.89 11.85 7.42
N ALA A 49 -35.74 11.84 8.47
CA ALA A 49 -37.18 11.80 8.31
C ALA A 49 -37.75 13.07 7.63
N TYR A 50 -37.01 14.18 7.61
CA TYR A 50 -37.43 15.46 7.05
C TYR A 50 -36.83 15.69 5.67
N ALA A 51 -37.67 16.03 4.69
CA ALA A 51 -37.22 16.31 3.32
C ALA A 51 -36.38 17.60 3.23
N LYS A 52 -36.72 18.62 4.04
CA LYS A 52 -35.99 19.89 4.09
C LYS A 52 -35.23 19.98 5.41
N ARG A 53 -33.91 19.77 5.34
CA ARG A 53 -32.99 19.83 6.48
C ARG A 53 -31.70 20.56 6.14
N LYS A 54 -31.14 21.31 7.09
CA LYS A 54 -29.91 22.08 6.91
C LYS A 54 -28.98 21.94 8.11
N TYR A 55 -27.71 21.70 7.82
CA TYR A 55 -26.65 21.73 8.83
C TYR A 55 -26.04 23.13 8.91
N ILE A 56 -25.93 23.70 10.10
CA ILE A 56 -25.25 24.99 10.30
C ILE A 56 -23.84 24.74 10.86
N ASN A 57 -22.83 25.13 10.09
CA ASN A 57 -21.45 25.13 10.54
C ASN A 57 -21.22 26.29 11.53
N GLY A 58 -20.72 26.01 12.75
CA GLY A 58 -20.28 27.04 13.70
C GLY A 58 -20.90 26.97 15.10
N GLN A 59 -22.01 26.26 15.27
CA GLN A 59 -22.61 25.98 16.60
C GLN A 59 -22.47 24.48 16.91
N ASN A 60 -21.39 24.13 17.61
CA ASN A 60 -20.93 22.75 17.85
C ASN A 60 -21.83 21.89 18.76
N GLN A 61 -23.14 22.12 18.82
CA GLN A 61 -24.07 21.33 19.65
C GLN A 61 -25.43 21.07 18.98
N ASN A 62 -25.83 21.91 18.03
CA ASN A 62 -27.21 21.91 17.54
C ASN A 62 -27.49 20.77 16.57
N PRO A 63 -28.70 20.17 16.64
CA PRO A 63 -29.16 19.22 15.64
C PRO A 63 -29.31 19.90 14.27
N TYR A 64 -29.56 19.11 13.23
CA TYR A 64 -29.97 19.69 11.95
C TYR A 64 -31.21 20.55 12.15
N LEU A 65 -31.20 21.74 11.53
CA LEU A 65 -32.43 22.50 11.39
C LEU A 65 -33.32 21.81 10.38
N VAL A 66 -34.61 21.78 10.64
CA VAL A 66 -35.62 21.16 9.77
C VAL A 66 -36.76 22.12 9.53
N VAL A 67 -37.50 21.90 8.44
CA VAL A 67 -38.85 22.45 8.29
C VAL A 67 -39.80 21.38 8.80
N GLU A 68 -40.54 21.63 9.88
CA GLU A 68 -41.36 20.60 10.55
C GLU A 68 -42.42 19.99 9.62
N GLU A 69 -43.04 20.82 8.78
CA GLU A 69 -44.01 20.41 7.77
C GLU A 69 -43.41 19.48 6.70
N SER A 70 -42.08 19.42 6.56
CA SER A 70 -41.40 18.53 5.61
C SER A 70 -41.18 17.11 6.15
N LEU A 71 -41.79 16.76 7.29
CA LEU A 71 -41.72 15.43 7.87
C LEU A 71 -42.42 14.39 6.99
N ILE A 72 -41.67 13.38 6.57
CA ILE A 72 -42.17 12.26 5.79
C ILE A 72 -42.40 11.06 6.71
N LYS A 73 -43.67 10.78 7.02
CA LYS A 73 -44.06 9.79 8.05
C LYS A 73 -43.51 8.38 7.78
N HIS A 74 -43.51 7.91 6.52
CA HIS A 74 -43.01 6.56 6.20
C HIS A 74 -41.50 6.40 6.38
N ARG A 75 -40.72 7.50 6.40
CA ARG A 75 -39.29 7.43 6.72
C ARG A 75 -39.01 7.06 8.18
N ARG A 76 -39.99 7.19 9.08
CA ARG A 76 -39.88 6.66 10.46
C ARG A 76 -39.65 5.15 10.45
N ASN A 77 -40.32 4.43 9.54
CA ASN A 77 -40.15 2.99 9.39
C ASN A 77 -38.74 2.67 8.88
N PHE A 78 -38.22 3.44 7.92
CA PHE A 78 -36.82 3.30 7.49
C PHE A 78 -35.83 3.51 8.64
N LEU A 79 -36.03 4.53 9.46
CA LEU A 79 -35.15 4.79 10.60
C LEU A 79 -35.14 3.63 11.59
N ARG A 80 -36.30 3.02 11.88
CA ARG A 80 -36.39 1.81 12.72
C ARG A 80 -35.60 0.66 12.12
N SER A 81 -35.86 0.32 10.86
CA SER A 81 -35.14 -0.77 10.17
C SER A 81 -33.63 -0.51 10.07
N LEU A 82 -33.20 0.75 9.94
CA LEU A 82 -31.79 1.11 9.94
C LEU A 82 -31.14 0.91 11.32
N MET A 83 -31.84 1.25 12.40
CA MET A 83 -31.37 1.00 13.76
C MET A 83 -31.25 -0.50 14.02
N ASP A 84 -32.27 -1.28 13.66
CA ASP A 84 -32.25 -2.74 13.78
C ASP A 84 -31.09 -3.34 12.97
N TYR A 85 -30.87 -2.83 11.75
CA TYR A 85 -29.76 -3.25 10.90
C TYR A 85 -28.39 -2.96 11.56
N ILE A 86 -28.22 -1.78 12.15
CA ILE A 86 -26.97 -1.40 12.84
C ILE A 86 -26.72 -2.30 14.06
N VAL A 87 -27.75 -2.51 14.88
CA VAL A 87 -27.69 -3.30 16.10
C VAL A 87 -27.42 -4.78 15.78
N THR A 88 -28.19 -5.37 14.88
CA THR A 88 -28.10 -6.80 14.52
C THR A 88 -26.74 -7.17 13.94
N LYS A 89 -26.07 -6.23 13.24
CA LYS A 89 -24.75 -6.48 12.64
C LYS A 89 -23.58 -6.23 13.60
N GLY A 90 -23.82 -5.70 14.81
CA GLY A 90 -22.76 -5.49 15.80
C GLY A 90 -21.63 -4.57 15.31
N TYR A 91 -21.96 -3.54 14.53
CA TYR A 91 -20.95 -2.68 13.94
C TYR A 91 -20.19 -1.86 15.00
N GLN A 92 -18.86 -1.76 14.83
CA GLN A 92 -18.06 -0.79 15.56
C GLN A 92 -18.52 0.64 15.24
N GLU A 93 -18.42 1.56 16.21
CA GLU A 93 -18.87 2.95 16.04
C GLU A 93 -18.33 3.63 14.78
N LYS A 94 -17.08 3.36 14.40
CA LYS A 94 -16.47 3.90 13.17
C LYS A 94 -17.20 3.45 11.90
N SER A 95 -17.69 2.21 11.88
CA SER A 95 -18.51 1.68 10.79
C SER A 95 -19.90 2.31 10.78
N VAL A 96 -20.49 2.52 11.96
CA VAL A 96 -21.77 3.23 12.09
C VAL A 96 -21.68 4.66 11.56
N VAL A 97 -20.61 5.39 11.88
CA VAL A 97 -20.34 6.73 11.32
C VAL A 97 -20.34 6.71 9.79
N ALA A 98 -19.74 5.68 9.18
CA ALA A 98 -19.69 5.54 7.73
C ALA A 98 -21.07 5.23 7.14
N ILE A 99 -21.85 4.35 7.78
CA ILE A 99 -23.22 4.00 7.38
C ILE A 99 -24.13 5.23 7.43
N ILE A 100 -24.14 5.98 8.54
CA ILE A 100 -24.97 7.20 8.65
C ILE A 100 -24.54 8.24 7.59
N GLY A 101 -23.24 8.37 7.33
CA GLY A 101 -22.71 9.21 6.26
C GLY A 101 -23.24 8.82 4.88
N ARG A 102 -23.19 7.52 4.56
CA ARG A 102 -23.71 6.93 3.33
C ARG A 102 -25.20 7.17 3.15
N VAL A 103 -26.01 6.85 4.17
CA VAL A 103 -27.47 7.01 4.15
C VAL A 103 -27.86 8.45 3.89
N ARG A 104 -27.28 9.39 4.63
CA ARG A 104 -27.52 10.83 4.44
C ARG A 104 -27.14 11.31 3.04
N GLY A 105 -26.00 10.84 2.51
CA GLY A 105 -25.56 11.19 1.16
C GLY A 105 -26.56 10.73 0.10
N ALA A 106 -27.12 9.52 0.25
CA ALA A 106 -28.14 8.99 -0.65
C ALA A 106 -29.47 9.78 -0.55
N PHE A 107 -29.97 10.08 0.65
CA PHE A 107 -31.19 10.89 0.79
C PHE A 107 -31.04 12.29 0.22
N ASN A 108 -29.92 12.98 0.48
CA ASN A 108 -29.66 14.29 -0.12
C ASN A 108 -29.72 14.21 -1.65
N TYR A 109 -29.11 13.17 -2.23
CA TYR A 109 -29.09 12.97 -3.67
C TYR A 109 -30.48 12.71 -4.26
N ILE A 110 -31.35 12.00 -3.53
CA ILE A 110 -32.74 11.75 -3.92
C ILE A 110 -33.58 13.03 -3.81
N GLU A 111 -33.36 13.83 -2.78
CA GLU A 111 -34.06 15.10 -2.53
C GLU A 111 -33.74 16.17 -3.56
N GLU A 112 -32.47 16.29 -3.96
CA GLU A 112 -32.03 17.18 -5.04
C GLU A 112 -32.77 16.93 -6.37
N ARG A 113 -33.38 15.75 -6.54
CA ARG A 113 -34.12 15.32 -7.73
C ARG A 113 -35.64 15.36 -7.55
N GLY A 114 -36.12 15.84 -6.41
CA GLY A 114 -37.56 15.96 -6.14
C GLY A 114 -38.26 14.64 -5.81
N PHE A 115 -37.54 13.56 -5.55
CA PHE A 115 -38.12 12.23 -5.26
C PHE A 115 -38.38 11.98 -3.77
N ALA A 116 -38.38 13.02 -2.94
CA ALA A 116 -38.35 12.89 -1.49
C ALA A 116 -39.57 12.13 -0.92
N GLU A 117 -40.77 12.43 -1.41
CA GLU A 117 -42.04 11.85 -0.94
C GLU A 117 -42.38 10.50 -1.59
N LEU A 118 -41.87 10.25 -2.81
CA LEU A 118 -42.12 9.02 -3.55
C LEU A 118 -41.23 7.88 -3.07
N PHE A 119 -39.96 8.17 -2.76
CA PHE A 119 -38.99 7.17 -2.37
C PHE A 119 -39.32 6.54 -1.00
N LEU A 120 -39.26 5.21 -0.92
CA LEU A 120 -39.64 4.37 0.23
C LEU A 120 -41.11 4.44 0.67
N LYS A 121 -41.99 5.05 -0.13
CA LYS A 121 -43.44 5.03 0.18
C LYS A 121 -44.01 3.62 0.06
N ASP A 122 -43.66 2.96 -1.05
CA ASP A 122 -43.96 1.57 -1.37
C ASP A 122 -42.89 1.04 -2.35
N THR A 123 -42.99 -0.25 -2.69
CA THR A 123 -42.01 -0.92 -3.54
C THR A 123 -42.03 -0.40 -4.98
N GLU A 124 -43.22 -0.11 -5.53
CA GLU A 124 -43.40 0.33 -6.91
C GLU A 124 -42.82 1.74 -7.12
N GLN A 125 -43.15 2.68 -6.23
CA GLN A 125 -42.61 4.04 -6.28
C GLN A 125 -41.08 4.05 -6.10
N SER A 126 -40.56 3.18 -5.23
CA SER A 126 -39.12 3.06 -5.02
C SER A 126 -38.39 2.48 -6.24
N GLU A 127 -39.01 1.53 -6.94
CA GLU A 127 -38.51 1.00 -8.21
C GLU A 127 -38.46 2.09 -9.29
N VAL A 128 -39.54 2.88 -9.42
CA VAL A 128 -39.59 4.00 -10.38
C VAL A 128 -38.48 5.00 -10.08
N VAL A 129 -38.32 5.44 -8.83
CA VAL A 129 -37.26 6.38 -8.43
C VAL A 129 -35.87 5.80 -8.71
N TYR A 130 -35.63 4.54 -8.35
CA TYR A 130 -34.34 3.88 -8.57
C TYR A 130 -33.99 3.78 -10.07
N ARG A 131 -34.98 3.47 -10.91
CA ARG A 131 -34.83 3.37 -12.36
C ARG A 131 -34.56 4.73 -13.01
N GLU A 132 -35.30 5.78 -12.63
CA GLU A 132 -35.10 7.13 -13.15
C GLU A 132 -33.72 7.69 -12.76
N ILE A 133 -33.31 7.52 -11.52
CA ILE A 133 -31.95 7.89 -11.08
C ILE A 133 -30.90 7.11 -11.87
N SER A 134 -31.10 5.81 -12.10
CA SER A 134 -30.14 5.00 -12.85
C SER A 134 -30.04 5.42 -14.33
N LYS A 135 -31.15 5.86 -14.95
CA LYS A 135 -31.13 6.44 -16.31
C LYS A 135 -30.37 7.76 -16.34
N GLU A 136 -30.59 8.65 -15.36
CA GLU A 136 -29.86 9.92 -15.25
C GLU A 136 -28.36 9.68 -15.06
N LEU A 137 -27.98 8.76 -14.17
CA LEU A 137 -26.60 8.36 -13.96
C LEU A 137 -25.96 7.82 -15.25
N LYS A 138 -26.71 7.05 -16.05
CA LYS A 138 -26.24 6.56 -17.35
C LYS A 138 -25.96 7.71 -18.30
N HIS A 139 -26.87 8.67 -18.40
CA HIS A 139 -26.67 9.87 -19.20
C HIS A 139 -25.43 10.65 -18.74
N GLN A 140 -25.26 10.88 -17.43
CA GLN A 140 -24.10 11.60 -16.86
C GLN A 140 -22.77 10.89 -17.12
N VAL A 141 -22.76 9.55 -17.10
CA VAL A 141 -21.59 8.75 -17.48
C VAL A 141 -21.30 8.89 -18.97
N THR A 142 -22.32 8.78 -19.83
CA THR A 142 -22.16 8.93 -21.29
C THR A 142 -21.70 10.34 -21.68
N SER A 143 -22.12 11.37 -20.94
CA SER A 143 -21.71 12.76 -21.14
C SER A 143 -20.41 13.14 -20.40
N ASN A 144 -19.66 12.18 -19.84
CA ASN A 144 -18.42 12.39 -19.09
C ASN A 144 -18.52 13.38 -17.91
N GLN A 145 -19.70 13.56 -17.32
CA GLN A 145 -19.89 14.41 -16.15
C GLN A 145 -19.47 13.71 -14.85
N ILE A 146 -19.65 12.38 -14.80
CA ILE A 146 -19.21 11.51 -13.70
C ILE A 146 -18.56 10.25 -14.25
N THR A 147 -17.71 9.61 -13.44
CA THR A 147 -17.11 8.31 -13.79
C THR A 147 -18.10 7.16 -13.56
N PRO A 148 -17.97 6.02 -14.26
CA PRO A 148 -18.78 4.83 -14.00
C PRO A 148 -18.73 4.37 -12.53
N ARG A 149 -17.59 4.58 -11.85
CA ARG A 149 -17.44 4.26 -10.43
C ARG A 149 -18.26 5.19 -9.52
N GLN A 150 -18.32 6.49 -9.83
CA GLN A 150 -19.15 7.43 -9.09
C GLN A 150 -20.64 7.08 -9.25
N ALA A 151 -21.05 6.68 -10.46
CA ALA A 151 -22.40 6.19 -10.72
C ALA A 151 -22.71 4.90 -9.94
N GLU A 152 -21.79 3.92 -9.97
CA GLU A 152 -21.92 2.67 -9.21
C GLU A 152 -22.09 2.92 -7.71
N ILE A 153 -21.25 3.78 -7.10
CA ILE A 153 -21.35 4.09 -5.67
C ILE A 153 -22.72 4.69 -5.33
N LYS A 154 -23.20 5.67 -6.12
CA LYS A 154 -24.52 6.29 -5.91
C LYS A 154 -25.65 5.26 -6.01
N GLN A 155 -25.59 4.41 -7.04
CA GLN A 155 -26.58 3.36 -7.26
C GLN A 155 -26.59 2.34 -6.10
N VAL A 156 -25.42 1.89 -5.67
CA VAL A 156 -25.24 0.97 -4.54
C VAL A 156 -25.70 1.59 -3.22
N ASP A 157 -25.48 2.89 -3.00
CA ASP A 157 -25.94 3.61 -1.82
C ASP A 157 -27.46 3.72 -1.75
N ILE A 158 -28.15 3.96 -2.88
CA ILE A 158 -29.61 3.99 -2.93
C ILE A 158 -30.20 2.58 -2.78
N ALA A 159 -29.60 1.58 -3.44
CA ALA A 159 -30.00 0.18 -3.29
C ALA A 159 -29.91 -0.28 -1.83
N PHE A 160 -28.89 0.18 -1.10
CA PHE A 160 -28.77 -0.08 0.34
C PHE A 160 -29.94 0.49 1.15
N LEU A 161 -30.47 1.65 0.79
CA LEU A 161 -31.67 2.19 1.47
C LEU A 161 -32.89 1.29 1.26
N ILE A 162 -33.09 0.84 0.02
CA ILE A 162 -34.18 -0.09 -0.36
C ILE A 162 -34.01 -1.41 0.41
N GLN A 163 -32.80 -1.96 0.45
CA GLN A 163 -32.50 -3.18 1.18
C GLN A 163 -32.80 -3.07 2.68
N VAL A 164 -32.42 -1.95 3.30
CA VAL A 164 -32.69 -1.72 4.73
C VAL A 164 -34.19 -1.58 4.98
N HIS A 165 -34.93 -0.93 4.08
CA HIS A 165 -36.35 -0.67 4.28
C HIS A 165 -37.27 -1.85 3.96
N PHE A 166 -37.09 -2.46 2.79
CA PHE A 166 -37.96 -3.51 2.25
C PHE A 166 -37.33 -4.91 2.35
N GLY A 167 -36.07 -5.00 2.74
CA GLY A 167 -35.33 -6.27 2.79
C GLY A 167 -34.58 -6.61 1.50
N LYS A 168 -33.76 -7.66 1.60
CA LYS A 168 -32.82 -8.04 0.54
C LYS A 168 -33.50 -8.53 -0.74
N GLN A 169 -34.54 -9.36 -0.63
CA GLN A 169 -35.21 -9.94 -1.80
C GLN A 169 -35.79 -8.87 -2.73
N ILE A 170 -36.51 -7.89 -2.17
CA ILE A 170 -37.10 -6.77 -2.93
C ILE A 170 -36.00 -5.89 -3.54
N SER A 171 -34.96 -5.58 -2.76
CA SER A 171 -33.81 -4.84 -3.28
C SER A 171 -33.15 -5.55 -4.46
N ASP A 172 -32.89 -6.86 -4.34
CA ASP A 172 -32.26 -7.65 -5.41
C ASP A 172 -33.12 -7.68 -6.68
N TYR A 173 -34.45 -7.75 -6.54
CA TYR A 173 -35.40 -7.64 -7.66
C TYR A 173 -35.32 -6.28 -8.38
N ILE A 174 -35.43 -5.18 -7.63
CA ILE A 174 -35.38 -3.81 -8.19
C ILE A 174 -34.03 -3.52 -8.86
N VAL A 175 -32.93 -3.93 -8.21
CA VAL A 175 -31.57 -3.76 -8.72
C VAL A 175 -31.31 -4.66 -9.94
N GLY A 176 -31.89 -5.86 -9.96
CA GLY A 176 -31.75 -6.82 -11.06
C GLY A 176 -32.30 -6.31 -12.39
N ASN A 177 -33.40 -5.55 -12.34
CA ASN A 177 -34.12 -5.05 -13.52
C ASN A 177 -33.60 -3.69 -14.05
N THR A 178 -32.48 -3.20 -13.51
CA THR A 178 -31.97 -1.85 -13.83
C THR A 178 -30.55 -1.94 -14.42
N VAL A 179 -30.16 -0.93 -15.22
CA VAL A 179 -28.81 -0.80 -15.77
C VAL A 179 -27.78 -0.79 -14.64
N LYS A 180 -26.80 -1.70 -14.69
CA LYS A 180 -25.72 -1.80 -13.71
C LYS A 180 -24.48 -1.06 -14.20
N PHE A 181 -23.84 -0.32 -13.30
CA PHE A 181 -22.55 0.30 -13.56
C PHE A 181 -21.43 -0.58 -13.02
N ASN A 182 -20.43 -0.89 -13.86
CA ASN A 182 -19.21 -1.57 -13.44
C ASN A 182 -18.05 -0.57 -13.49
N GLY A 183 -17.77 0.10 -12.38
CA GLY A 183 -16.61 0.96 -12.28
C GLY A 183 -15.33 0.13 -12.11
N SER A 184 -14.37 0.26 -13.04
CA SER A 184 -13.04 -0.29 -12.81
C SER A 184 -12.37 0.49 -11.67
N VAL A 185 -11.95 -0.22 -10.61
CA VAL A 185 -11.08 0.37 -9.61
C VAL A 185 -9.70 0.48 -10.24
N SER A 186 -9.16 1.70 -10.36
CA SER A 186 -7.76 1.87 -10.73
C SER A 186 -6.90 1.15 -9.70
N VAL A 187 -6.37 -0.02 -10.07
CA VAL A 187 -5.51 -0.81 -9.19
C VAL A 187 -4.32 0.08 -8.85
N THR A 188 -4.07 0.33 -7.55
CA THR A 188 -2.94 1.16 -7.13
C THR A 188 -1.66 0.57 -7.73
N ALA A 189 -0.97 1.30 -8.61
CA ALA A 189 0.29 0.83 -9.17
C ALA A 189 1.37 0.79 -8.06
N PRO A 190 2.29 -0.18 -8.08
CA PRO A 190 3.45 -0.13 -7.21
C PRO A 190 4.30 1.08 -7.58
N ARG A 191 4.94 1.70 -6.59
CA ARG A 191 5.86 2.81 -6.84
C ARG A 191 7.17 2.26 -7.42
N LYS A 192 7.81 3.01 -8.33
CA LYS A 192 9.14 2.70 -8.87
C LYS A 192 10.16 2.54 -7.73
N ARG A 193 11.07 1.56 -7.80
CA ARG A 193 12.07 1.33 -6.73
C ARG A 193 13.03 2.52 -6.64
N ALA A 194 13.35 3.18 -7.77
CA ALA A 194 14.15 4.41 -7.77
C ALA A 194 13.55 5.49 -6.86
N ASP A 195 12.26 5.79 -7.01
CA ASP A 195 11.55 6.78 -6.18
C ASP A 195 11.52 6.39 -4.70
N LEU A 196 11.28 5.11 -4.41
CA LEU A 196 11.26 4.60 -3.04
C LEU A 196 12.65 4.68 -2.40
N LYS A 197 13.71 4.34 -3.13
CA LYS A 197 15.10 4.44 -2.67
C LYS A 197 15.49 5.89 -2.42
N TYR A 198 15.14 6.79 -3.35
CA TYR A 198 15.34 8.23 -3.19
C TYR A 198 14.66 8.73 -1.92
N ALA A 199 13.36 8.48 -1.77
CA ALA A 199 12.61 8.91 -0.60
C ALA A 199 13.14 8.30 0.70
N PHE A 200 13.51 7.01 0.69
CA PHE A 200 14.07 6.30 1.84
C PHE A 200 15.34 6.99 2.33
N ASN A 201 16.25 7.34 1.43
CA ASN A 201 17.50 8.01 1.78
C ASN A 201 17.28 9.41 2.38
N ILE A 202 16.30 10.15 1.88
CA ILE A 202 15.92 11.46 2.43
C ILE A 202 15.34 11.30 3.84
N TYR A 203 14.36 10.40 4.03
CA TYR A 203 13.77 10.16 5.36
C TYR A 203 14.80 9.63 6.35
N LYS A 204 15.70 8.73 5.92
CA LYS A 204 16.80 8.21 6.74
C LYS A 204 17.73 9.32 7.20
N SER A 205 18.18 10.18 6.27
CA SER A 205 19.08 11.30 6.60
C SER A 205 18.42 12.25 7.61
N LEU A 206 17.15 12.63 7.38
CA LEU A 206 16.40 13.46 8.31
C LEU A 206 16.23 12.80 9.69
N ALA A 207 15.90 11.51 9.73
CA ALA A 207 15.71 10.78 10.97
C ALA A 207 17.01 10.73 11.78
N GLU A 208 18.12 10.31 11.16
CA GLU A 208 19.38 10.06 11.86
C GLU A 208 20.13 11.36 12.23
N GLU A 209 20.22 12.32 11.31
CA GLU A 209 20.93 13.59 11.57
C GLU A 209 20.20 14.42 12.62
N LEU A 210 18.86 14.51 12.56
CA LEU A 210 18.11 15.25 13.59
C LEU A 210 18.12 14.52 14.93
N THR A 211 18.10 13.18 14.94
CA THR A 211 18.27 12.41 16.18
C THR A 211 19.63 12.67 16.82
N SER A 212 20.70 12.67 16.02
CA SER A 212 22.04 13.02 16.48
C SER A 212 22.12 14.45 17.00
N PHE A 213 21.50 15.40 16.29
CA PHE A 213 21.43 16.80 16.72
C PHE A 213 20.74 16.96 18.10
N LEU A 214 19.68 16.21 18.35
CA LEU A 214 18.90 16.30 19.59
C LEU A 214 19.58 15.58 20.76
N ILE A 215 19.93 14.31 20.57
CA ILE A 215 20.47 13.45 21.65
C ILE A 215 21.84 13.94 22.13
N TYR A 216 22.70 14.38 21.20
CA TYR A 216 24.03 14.91 21.54
C TYR A 216 24.02 16.42 21.77
N GLU A 217 22.83 17.03 21.91
CA GLU A 217 22.62 18.45 22.22
C GLU A 217 23.46 19.41 21.38
N LYS A 218 23.67 19.07 20.10
CA LYS A 218 24.51 19.86 19.20
C LYS A 218 23.97 21.28 19.08
N LYS A 219 24.87 22.25 18.92
CA LYS A 219 24.49 23.66 18.81
C LYS A 219 23.90 23.98 17.43
N LEU A 220 22.95 24.90 17.40
CA LEU A 220 22.46 25.59 16.22
C LEU A 220 23.40 26.77 15.88
N PRO A 221 23.52 27.15 14.59
CA PRO A 221 22.96 26.48 13.43
C PRO A 221 23.60 25.12 13.20
N PHE A 222 22.80 24.10 12.88
CA PHE A 222 23.28 22.73 12.73
C PHE A 222 23.43 22.38 11.24
N LYS A 223 24.58 21.82 10.86
CA LYS A 223 24.84 21.36 9.50
C LYS A 223 24.12 20.03 9.27
N LEU A 224 22.99 20.08 8.59
CA LEU A 224 22.21 18.92 8.17
C LEU A 224 22.77 18.35 6.87
N ARG A 225 23.19 17.08 6.93
CA ARG A 225 23.65 16.34 5.75
C ARG A 225 22.48 15.59 5.11
N MET A 226 22.23 15.87 3.85
CA MET A 226 21.29 15.16 3.00
C MET A 226 22.09 14.28 2.02
N PRO A 227 21.46 13.32 1.32
CA PRO A 227 22.17 12.42 0.41
C PRO A 227 22.99 13.17 -0.66
N ASP A 228 22.39 14.18 -1.28
CA ASP A 228 22.98 14.86 -2.45
C ASP A 228 23.44 16.30 -2.16
N TYR A 229 23.18 16.81 -0.95
CA TYR A 229 23.51 18.19 -0.59
C TYR A 229 23.64 18.37 0.93
N THR A 230 24.15 19.53 1.35
CA THR A 230 24.14 19.93 2.76
C THR A 230 23.40 21.23 2.94
N THR A 231 22.75 21.40 4.09
CA THR A 231 22.02 22.62 4.44
C THR A 231 22.19 22.92 5.93
N PHE A 232 21.94 24.15 6.34
CA PHE A 232 21.97 24.54 7.75
C PHE A 232 20.57 24.75 8.29
N ILE A 233 20.29 24.13 9.44
CA ILE A 233 19.06 24.37 10.18
C ILE A 233 19.29 25.45 11.25
N PHE A 234 18.40 26.43 11.26
CA PHE A 234 18.40 27.54 12.20
C PHE A 234 17.24 27.40 13.21
N PRO A 235 17.25 28.16 14.33
CA PRO A 235 16.21 28.10 15.35
C PRO A 235 14.79 28.29 14.81
N TYR A 236 14.58 29.12 13.80
CA TYR A 236 13.27 29.19 13.15
C TYR A 236 13.09 28.03 12.17
N ALA A 237 12.19 27.12 12.52
CA ALA A 237 11.92 25.94 11.70
C ALA A 237 11.38 26.27 10.29
N THR A 238 10.89 27.49 10.09
CA THR A 238 10.29 27.97 8.83
C THR A 238 11.32 28.45 7.81
N HIS A 239 12.51 28.88 8.25
CA HIS A 239 13.58 29.33 7.37
C HIS A 239 14.42 28.13 6.92
N ARG A 240 14.40 27.86 5.62
CA ARG A 240 15.06 26.71 4.99
C ARG A 240 15.61 27.13 3.65
N VAL A 241 16.88 26.81 3.41
CA VAL A 241 17.52 26.97 2.11
C VAL A 241 18.00 25.59 1.68
N THR A 242 17.33 25.02 0.69
CA THR A 242 17.63 23.73 0.08
C THR A 242 17.55 23.90 -1.44
N PRO A 243 17.98 22.90 -2.24
CA PRO A 243 17.78 22.93 -3.69
C PRO A 243 16.30 23.08 -4.11
N TYR A 244 15.37 22.73 -3.24
CA TYR A 244 13.93 22.71 -3.54
C TYR A 244 13.15 23.87 -2.88
N CYS A 245 13.78 24.61 -1.97
CA CYS A 245 13.11 25.65 -1.19
C CYS A 245 14.09 26.77 -0.84
N ASN A 246 13.79 27.99 -1.27
CA ASN A 246 14.52 29.19 -0.87
C ASN A 246 13.65 30.07 0.05
N ARG A 247 13.65 29.77 1.34
CA ARG A 247 13.01 30.57 2.41
C ARG A 247 14.09 31.14 3.31
N SER A 248 15.02 31.86 2.72
CA SER A 248 16.11 32.52 3.43
C SER A 248 15.62 33.67 4.31
N THR A 249 16.49 34.13 5.20
CA THR A 249 16.30 35.35 5.98
C THR A 249 17.66 36.04 6.06
N ASP A 250 17.66 37.36 5.90
CA ASP A 250 18.90 38.13 5.75
C ASP A 250 19.75 38.16 7.03
N VAL A 251 19.11 37.88 8.18
CA VAL A 251 19.75 37.78 9.49
C VAL A 251 20.70 36.57 9.57
N TYR A 252 20.55 35.60 8.67
CA TYR A 252 21.36 34.38 8.64
C TYR A 252 22.24 34.33 7.39
N ASN A 253 23.48 33.87 7.58
CA ASN A 253 24.34 33.45 6.50
C ASN A 253 24.13 31.94 6.29
N HIS A 254 23.23 31.59 5.37
CA HIS A 254 22.83 30.20 5.08
C HIS A 254 23.93 29.38 4.40
N GLN A 255 24.92 30.03 3.78
CA GLN A 255 26.05 29.36 3.15
C GLN A 255 27.10 28.92 4.19
N LEU A 256 27.43 29.82 5.13
CA LEU A 256 28.44 29.57 6.16
C LEU A 256 27.87 28.95 7.44
N GLY A 257 26.54 28.87 7.58
CA GLY A 257 25.91 28.28 8.75
C GLY A 257 26.08 29.12 10.03
N ARG A 258 26.09 30.44 9.89
CA ARG A 258 26.24 31.38 11.02
C ARG A 258 25.26 32.55 10.90
N MET A 259 25.22 33.38 11.94
CA MET A 259 24.52 34.66 11.87
C MET A 259 25.24 35.59 10.87
N ALA A 260 24.47 36.43 10.17
CA ALA A 260 25.05 37.44 9.30
C ALA A 260 25.87 38.45 10.10
N THR A 261 26.96 38.95 9.53
CA THR A 261 27.68 40.09 10.14
C THR A 261 26.86 41.37 9.97
N GLU A 262 27.17 42.41 10.75
CA GLU A 262 26.52 43.72 10.56
C GLU A 262 26.66 44.22 9.12
N LYS A 263 27.87 44.12 8.55
CA LYS A 263 28.14 44.50 7.16
C LYS A 263 27.28 43.71 6.18
N GLU A 264 27.30 42.37 6.25
CA GLU A 264 26.48 41.49 5.40
C GLU A 264 24.98 41.81 5.51
N TYR A 265 24.50 42.16 6.71
CA TYR A 265 23.08 42.43 6.94
C TYR A 265 22.67 43.82 6.46
N PHE A 266 23.54 44.83 6.61
CA PHE A 266 23.30 46.18 6.12
C PHE A 266 23.31 46.23 4.59
N ASP A 267 24.26 45.53 3.95
CA ASP A 267 24.39 45.49 2.49
C ASP A 267 23.14 44.87 1.83
N LYS A 268 22.49 43.91 2.49
CA LYS A 268 21.22 43.31 2.02
C LYS A 268 19.99 44.20 2.24
N ARG A 269 20.08 45.22 3.10
CA ARG A 269 18.96 46.08 3.50
C ARG A 269 19.35 47.57 3.52
N PRO A 270 19.79 48.13 2.37
CA PRO A 270 20.32 49.51 2.31
C PRO A 270 19.28 50.57 2.71
N ASN A 271 17.99 50.31 2.45
CA ASN A 271 16.90 51.25 2.70
C ASN A 271 16.42 51.28 4.17
N LYS A 272 17.04 50.51 5.06
CA LYS A 272 16.65 50.42 6.48
C LYS A 272 17.66 51.12 7.38
N LYS A 273 17.19 51.70 8.49
CA LYS A 273 18.07 52.38 9.45
C LYS A 273 19.04 51.36 10.08
N LYS A 274 20.34 51.66 10.05
CA LYS A 274 21.38 50.78 10.61
C LYS A 274 21.13 50.40 12.08
N SER A 275 20.61 51.33 12.88
CA SER A 275 20.23 51.07 14.29
C SER A 275 19.13 50.01 14.43
N GLU A 276 18.08 50.06 13.61
CA GLU A 276 17.00 49.06 13.56
C GLU A 276 17.55 47.66 13.19
N LEU A 277 18.44 47.61 12.20
CA LEU A 277 19.08 46.37 11.76
C LEU A 277 19.99 45.78 12.85
N ARG A 278 20.80 46.60 13.54
CA ARG A 278 21.62 46.13 14.67
C ARG A 278 20.76 45.53 15.78
N GLU A 279 19.68 46.20 16.18
CA GLU A 279 18.81 45.70 17.23
C GLU A 279 18.11 44.39 16.84
N ASN A 280 17.70 44.27 15.57
CA ASN A 280 17.16 43.01 15.05
C ASN A 280 18.18 41.87 15.07
N LEU A 281 19.42 42.13 14.65
CA LEU A 281 20.51 41.17 14.67
C LEU A 281 20.84 40.72 16.11
N LYS A 282 20.92 41.67 17.05
CA LYS A 282 21.13 41.42 18.48
C LYS A 282 20.02 40.55 19.07
N ARG A 283 18.75 40.86 18.80
CA ARG A 283 17.60 40.06 19.22
C ARG A 283 17.64 38.65 18.64
N SER A 284 18.03 38.50 17.38
CA SER A 284 18.14 37.20 16.72
C SER A 284 19.29 36.36 17.28
N ASN A 285 20.44 36.98 17.57
CA ASN A 285 21.56 36.36 18.29
C ASN A 285 21.15 35.87 19.68
N LYS A 286 20.43 36.71 20.45
CA LYS A 286 19.92 36.32 21.77
C LYS A 286 19.00 35.10 21.69
N ARG A 287 18.09 35.07 20.71
CA ARG A 287 17.20 33.92 20.49
C ARG A 287 17.96 32.65 20.09
N LEU A 288 19.00 32.76 19.28
CA LEU A 288 19.88 31.63 18.93
C LEU A 288 20.60 31.09 20.18
N ALA A 289 21.19 31.98 20.98
CA ALA A 289 21.85 31.61 22.22
C ALA A 289 20.88 30.91 23.19
N GLN A 290 19.69 31.47 23.40
CA GLN A 290 18.64 30.85 24.21
C GLN A 290 18.23 29.46 23.70
N ALA A 291 18.07 29.29 22.38
CA ALA A 291 17.76 27.99 21.78
C ALA A 291 18.89 26.95 21.90
N ASN A 292 20.13 27.41 22.11
CA ASN A 292 21.29 26.55 22.36
C ASN A 292 21.49 26.23 23.84
N LEU A 293 20.99 27.06 24.75
CA LEU A 293 21.01 26.81 26.19
C LEU A 293 19.91 25.82 26.63
N ASP A 294 18.79 25.77 25.91
CA ASP A 294 17.66 24.87 26.20
C ASP A 294 17.61 23.70 25.20
N PRO A 295 18.02 22.47 25.58
CA PRO A 295 17.92 21.27 24.75
C PRO A 295 16.48 20.91 24.34
N ARG A 296 15.47 21.45 25.03
CA ARG A 296 14.04 21.21 24.79
C ARG A 296 13.32 22.43 24.21
N ALA A 297 14.07 23.41 23.69
CA ALA A 297 13.53 24.62 23.07
C ALA A 297 12.46 24.32 22.00
N LYS A 298 11.55 25.29 21.77
CA LYS A 298 10.45 25.16 20.79
C LYS A 298 10.91 24.74 19.39
N CYS A 299 12.10 25.17 18.98
CA CYS A 299 12.68 24.77 17.70
C CYS A 299 13.13 23.30 17.68
N ARG A 300 13.80 22.85 18.74
CA ARG A 300 14.25 21.46 18.95
C ARG A 300 13.07 20.49 19.00
N ARG A 301 11.95 20.90 19.61
CA ARG A 301 10.66 20.19 19.51
C ARG A 301 10.20 19.95 18.08
N ALA A 302 10.22 20.99 17.25
CA ALA A 302 9.80 20.86 15.86
C ALA A 302 10.71 19.89 15.08
N PHE A 303 12.01 19.90 15.38
CA PHE A 303 12.98 18.93 14.82
C PHE A 303 12.74 17.50 15.33
N ALA A 304 12.42 17.33 16.62
CA ALA A 304 12.06 16.03 17.19
C ALA A 304 10.81 15.46 16.50
N CYS A 305 9.77 16.28 16.30
CA CYS A 305 8.59 15.89 15.54
C CYS A 305 8.95 15.40 14.13
N THR A 306 9.81 16.16 13.42
CA THR A 306 10.25 15.79 12.07
C THR A 306 11.03 14.46 12.08
N ALA A 307 11.95 14.27 13.02
CA ALA A 307 12.71 13.02 13.14
C ALA A 307 11.80 11.82 13.42
N MET A 308 10.86 11.94 14.37
CA MET A 308 9.90 10.90 14.70
C MET A 308 8.99 10.55 13.52
N GLN A 309 8.49 11.56 12.80
CA GLN A 309 7.65 11.35 11.61
C GLN A 309 8.44 10.72 10.45
N SER A 310 9.73 11.05 10.31
CA SER A 310 10.62 10.36 9.36
C SER A 310 10.82 8.87 9.74
N TYR A 311 10.99 8.55 11.02
CA TYR A 311 11.03 7.14 11.46
C TYR A 311 9.71 6.40 11.22
N GLN A 312 8.56 7.05 11.39
CA GLN A 312 7.25 6.48 11.04
C GLN A 312 7.18 6.16 9.55
N MET A 313 7.61 7.08 8.67
CA MET A 313 7.68 6.83 7.23
C MET A 313 8.61 5.65 6.91
N LEU A 314 9.80 5.60 7.50
CA LEU A 314 10.74 4.50 7.30
C LEU A 314 10.17 3.15 7.76
N PHE A 315 9.49 3.12 8.91
CA PHE A 315 8.80 1.91 9.39
C PHE A 315 7.75 1.46 8.38
N MET A 316 6.87 2.36 7.93
CA MET A 316 5.83 2.05 6.95
C MET A 316 6.40 1.58 5.60
N MET A 317 7.50 2.18 5.14
CA MET A 317 8.21 1.78 3.92
C MET A 317 8.80 0.37 4.01
N LEU A 318 9.42 0.03 5.15
CA LEU A 318 10.09 -1.26 5.35
C LEU A 318 9.11 -2.39 5.68
N THR A 319 8.07 -2.09 6.43
CA THR A 319 7.11 -3.10 6.91
C THR A 319 5.92 -3.26 5.99
N GLY A 320 5.59 -2.22 5.22
CA GLY A 320 4.32 -2.13 4.50
C GLY A 320 3.13 -1.80 5.41
N ALA A 321 3.35 -1.40 6.67
CA ALA A 321 2.27 -1.05 7.60
C ALA A 321 1.49 0.22 7.19
N TYR A 322 0.17 0.20 7.38
CA TYR A 322 -0.70 1.37 7.37
C TYR A 322 -0.49 2.23 8.61
N ALA A 323 -0.79 3.52 8.46
CA ALA A 323 -0.77 4.49 9.56
C ALA A 323 -1.69 4.06 10.74
N SER A 324 -2.79 3.36 10.45
CA SER A 324 -3.70 2.83 11.47
C SER A 324 -3.13 1.66 12.26
N GLU A 325 -2.33 0.80 11.63
CA GLU A 325 -1.67 -0.33 12.31
C GLU A 325 -0.57 0.19 13.22
N ILE A 326 0.29 1.09 12.72
CA ILE A 326 1.38 1.65 13.53
C ILE A 326 0.89 2.48 14.72
N ALA A 327 -0.32 3.06 14.63
CA ALA A 327 -0.94 3.82 15.71
C ALA A 327 -1.37 2.92 16.90
N GLN A 328 -1.55 1.62 16.65
CA GLN A 328 -1.97 0.64 17.66
C GLN A 328 -0.79 -0.11 18.27
N LEU A 329 0.43 0.05 17.73
CA LEU A 329 1.61 -0.66 18.23
C LEU A 329 1.97 -0.19 19.64
N GLU A 330 2.05 -1.12 20.56
CA GLU A 330 2.45 -0.94 21.95
C GLU A 330 3.95 -1.25 22.13
N PHE A 331 4.56 -0.64 23.14
CA PHE A 331 5.96 -0.82 23.50
C PHE A 331 6.09 -1.09 24.99
N ASN A 332 6.53 -2.29 25.34
CA ASN A 332 6.72 -2.78 26.71
C ASN A 332 8.16 -2.56 27.24
N GLY A 333 9.00 -1.79 26.54
CA GLY A 333 10.37 -1.49 26.95
C GLY A 333 11.45 -2.34 26.27
N LYS A 334 11.11 -3.41 25.54
CA LYS A 334 12.06 -4.24 24.80
C LYS A 334 11.53 -4.55 23.39
N LEU A 335 12.43 -4.61 22.41
CA LEU A 335 12.14 -5.17 21.08
C LEU A 335 12.81 -6.54 20.98
N GLU A 336 12.01 -7.57 20.78
CA GLU A 336 12.48 -8.92 20.49
C GLU A 336 12.65 -9.05 18.98
N PHE A 337 13.84 -9.48 18.55
CA PHE A 337 14.18 -9.69 17.16
C PHE A 337 14.45 -11.18 16.95
N ASP A 338 13.50 -11.86 16.31
CA ASP A 338 13.63 -13.28 15.97
C ASP A 338 14.16 -13.47 14.55
N LYS A 339 14.58 -14.71 14.23
CA LYS A 339 14.84 -15.09 12.84
C LYS A 339 13.54 -14.90 12.03
N SER A 340 13.63 -14.24 10.87
CA SER A 340 12.48 -14.09 10.00
C SER A 340 12.10 -15.44 9.38
N LEU A 341 10.80 -15.67 9.21
CA LEU A 341 10.24 -16.87 8.59
C LEU A 341 10.53 -16.93 7.08
N THR A 342 10.78 -15.78 6.44
CA THR A 342 10.91 -15.66 4.98
C THR A 342 12.34 -15.56 4.49
N ASN A 343 13.26 -15.01 5.30
CA ASN A 343 14.61 -14.75 4.83
C ASN A 343 15.64 -14.62 5.97
N LYS A 344 16.78 -15.32 5.87
CA LYS A 344 17.89 -15.26 6.86
C LYS A 344 18.49 -13.84 7.02
N SER A 345 18.39 -13.00 5.99
CA SER A 345 18.82 -11.59 5.99
C SER A 345 17.83 -10.63 6.65
N TYR A 346 16.68 -11.15 7.11
CA TYR A 346 15.63 -10.40 7.78
C TYR A 346 15.52 -10.82 9.26
N ARG A 347 14.92 -9.95 10.05
CA ARG A 347 14.59 -10.15 11.46
C ARG A 347 13.11 -9.86 11.65
N ALA A 348 12.43 -10.75 12.36
CA ALA A 348 11.05 -10.58 12.76
C ALA A 348 11.01 -9.73 14.04
N ILE A 349 10.27 -8.63 14.02
CA ILE A 349 9.95 -7.85 15.23
C ILE A 349 8.58 -8.29 15.71
N LYS A 350 8.51 -8.85 16.92
CA LYS A 350 7.24 -9.12 17.60
C LYS A 350 6.82 -7.88 18.39
N LEU A 351 5.61 -7.41 18.13
CA LEU A 351 4.99 -6.26 18.78
C LEU A 351 3.59 -6.65 19.28
N ARG A 352 3.00 -5.84 20.15
CA ARG A 352 1.57 -5.96 20.49
C ARG A 352 0.79 -4.83 19.86
N ALA A 353 -0.40 -5.13 19.38
CA ALA A 353 -1.37 -4.15 18.89
C ALA A 353 -2.77 -4.52 19.40
N ALA A 354 -3.39 -3.63 20.18
CA ALA A 354 -4.72 -3.84 20.76
C ALA A 354 -4.86 -5.21 21.46
N GLY A 355 -3.86 -5.58 22.28
CA GLY A 355 -3.81 -6.85 23.01
C GLY A 355 -3.34 -8.08 22.20
N LYS A 356 -3.26 -8.01 20.87
CA LYS A 356 -2.81 -9.13 20.01
C LYS A 356 -1.32 -9.00 19.65
N THR A 357 -0.61 -10.12 19.54
CA THR A 357 0.77 -10.13 19.05
C THR A 357 0.76 -10.03 17.52
N VAL A 358 1.54 -9.09 16.99
CA VAL A 358 1.75 -8.87 15.55
C VAL A 358 3.24 -8.97 15.24
N GLN A 359 3.58 -9.54 14.08
CA GLN A 359 4.97 -9.72 13.65
C GLN A 359 5.24 -8.88 12.39
N TYR A 360 6.40 -8.24 12.32
CA TYR A 360 6.87 -7.54 11.14
C TYR A 360 8.29 -7.96 10.76
N ASP A 361 8.48 -8.37 9.51
CA ASP A 361 9.81 -8.68 8.99
C ASP A 361 10.49 -7.41 8.47
N ILE A 362 11.70 -7.15 8.99
CA ILE A 362 12.58 -6.06 8.57
C ILE A 362 13.96 -6.58 8.16
N ALA A 363 14.62 -5.92 7.22
CA ALA A 363 15.99 -6.26 6.86
C ALA A 363 16.92 -6.07 8.09
N ALA A 364 17.91 -6.95 8.26
CA ALA A 364 18.83 -6.91 9.41
C ALA A 364 19.52 -5.53 9.57
N GLY A 365 19.88 -4.88 8.46
CA GLY A 365 20.46 -3.53 8.47
C GLY A 365 19.53 -2.44 9.02
N ALA A 366 18.20 -2.65 8.95
CA ALA A 366 17.21 -1.72 9.47
C ALA A 366 17.01 -1.80 11.00
N VAL A 367 17.52 -2.85 11.67
CA VAL A 367 17.48 -2.96 13.13
C VAL A 367 18.17 -1.77 13.79
N SER A 368 19.29 -1.32 13.21
CA SER A 368 20.05 -0.15 13.69
C SER A 368 19.23 1.15 13.67
N LEU A 369 18.36 1.33 12.66
CA LEU A 369 17.47 2.48 12.54
C LEU A 369 16.47 2.53 13.69
N PHE A 370 15.83 1.39 14.01
CA PHE A 370 14.86 1.34 15.09
C PHE A 370 15.49 1.48 16.47
N ARG A 371 16.72 0.97 16.67
CA ARG A 371 17.47 1.25 17.90
C ARG A 371 17.72 2.74 18.09
N LYS A 372 18.08 3.48 17.03
CA LYS A 372 18.23 4.94 17.08
C LYS A 372 16.90 5.64 17.38
N TYR A 373 15.80 5.17 16.79
CA TYR A 373 14.46 5.66 17.11
C TYR A 373 14.11 5.47 18.59
N LEU A 374 14.39 4.31 19.18
CA LEU A 374 14.12 4.07 20.60
C LEU A 374 14.90 5.02 21.51
N LYS A 375 16.15 5.34 21.16
CA LYS A 375 16.93 6.37 21.88
C LYS A 375 16.28 7.75 21.77
N LEU A 376 15.83 8.13 20.57
CA LEU A 376 15.09 9.39 20.38
C LEU A 376 13.80 9.39 21.18
N ARG A 377 13.04 8.29 21.15
CA ARG A 377 11.78 8.12 21.89
C ARG A 377 11.99 8.31 23.38
N GLN A 378 13.01 7.67 23.95
CA GLN A 378 13.37 7.81 25.37
C GLN A 378 13.69 9.27 25.71
N TRP A 379 14.51 9.93 24.89
CA TRP A 379 14.86 11.34 25.06
C TRP A 379 13.64 12.28 24.96
N VAL A 380 12.74 12.01 24.03
CA VAL A 380 11.49 12.78 23.85
C VAL A 380 10.56 12.63 25.05
N LEU A 381 10.40 11.40 25.56
CA LEU A 381 9.49 11.12 26.67
C LEU A 381 9.98 11.65 28.01
N ASP A 382 11.29 11.69 28.22
CA ASP A 382 11.89 12.30 29.41
C ASP A 382 11.26 11.76 30.71
N GLY A 383 11.17 10.43 30.81
CA GLY A 383 10.54 9.73 31.93
C GLY A 383 9.01 9.62 31.87
N LYS A 384 8.32 10.30 30.94
CA LYS A 384 6.86 10.16 30.77
C LYS A 384 6.50 8.75 30.28
N LYS A 385 5.47 8.17 30.90
CA LYS A 385 4.91 6.88 30.46
C LYS A 385 4.09 7.08 29.18
N GLU A 386 4.41 6.29 28.17
CA GLU A 386 3.68 6.23 26.91
C GLU A 386 3.73 4.77 26.45
N SER A 387 2.57 4.16 26.26
CA SER A 387 2.47 2.77 25.85
C SER A 387 2.65 2.61 24.34
N ARG A 388 2.34 3.63 23.54
CA ARG A 388 2.45 3.56 22.07
C ARG A 388 3.93 3.55 21.65
N LEU A 389 4.29 2.62 20.76
CA LEU A 389 5.61 2.56 20.15
C LEU A 389 5.87 3.82 19.33
N PHE A 390 4.93 4.15 18.44
CA PHE A 390 4.96 5.35 17.60
C PHE A 390 3.89 6.35 18.03
N PHE A 391 4.28 7.62 18.17
CA PHE A 391 3.38 8.73 18.46
C PHE A 391 3.90 10.01 17.78
N GLY A 392 2.99 10.97 17.54
CA GLY A 392 3.35 12.34 17.21
C GLY A 392 3.46 13.20 18.46
N LEU A 393 3.84 14.48 18.31
CA LEU A 393 3.88 15.43 19.42
C LEU A 393 3.08 16.68 19.10
N LYS A 394 2.41 17.23 20.11
CA LYS A 394 2.00 18.64 20.08
C LYS A 394 3.23 19.53 20.29
N VAL A 395 3.49 20.40 19.33
CA VAL A 395 4.67 21.29 19.34
C VAL A 395 4.66 22.28 20.52
N LYS A 396 3.49 22.55 21.12
CA LYS A 396 3.33 23.54 22.21
C LYS A 396 3.78 23.03 23.58
N ASP A 397 3.71 21.73 23.86
CA ASP A 397 3.73 21.18 25.22
C ASP A 397 4.34 19.75 25.34
N TRP A 398 4.94 19.21 24.27
CA TRP A 398 5.52 17.85 24.25
C TRP A 398 4.50 16.72 24.49
N GLU A 399 3.21 16.99 24.39
CA GLU A 399 2.21 15.95 24.60
C GLU A 399 2.18 14.94 23.44
N PRO A 400 2.25 13.63 23.73
CA PRO A 400 2.07 12.60 22.74
C PRO A 400 0.67 12.61 22.12
N VAL A 401 0.60 12.51 20.80
CA VAL A 401 -0.64 12.35 20.05
C VAL A 401 -0.59 11.09 19.20
N SER A 402 -1.75 10.48 18.97
CA SER A 402 -1.82 9.29 18.13
C SER A 402 -1.32 9.60 16.71
N VAL A 403 -0.64 8.61 16.13
CA VAL A 403 -0.37 8.63 14.68
C VAL A 403 -1.70 8.55 13.94
N SER A 404 -1.81 9.30 12.84
CA SER A 404 -2.97 9.26 11.96
C SER A 404 -2.53 9.46 10.51
N GLU A 405 -3.32 8.92 9.58
CA GLU A 405 -3.04 9.06 8.15
C GLU A 405 -3.03 10.55 7.72
N ALA A 406 -3.95 11.35 8.26
CA ALA A 406 -3.99 12.79 8.01
C ALA A 406 -2.70 13.50 8.46
N ASN A 407 -2.14 13.11 9.61
CA ASN A 407 -0.88 13.68 10.11
C ASN A 407 0.31 13.28 9.23
N ILE A 408 0.36 12.03 8.76
CA ILE A 408 1.41 11.54 7.84
C ILE A 408 1.32 12.27 6.49
N ARG A 409 0.12 12.39 5.91
CA ARG A 409 -0.09 13.16 4.66
C ARG A 409 0.30 14.62 4.83
N SER A 410 -0.12 15.26 5.92
CA SER A 410 0.23 16.65 6.22
C SER A 410 1.74 16.82 6.44
N PHE A 411 2.43 15.82 6.99
CA PHE A 411 3.87 15.83 7.16
C PHE A 411 4.58 15.86 5.80
N GLN A 412 4.25 14.91 4.91
CA GLN A 412 4.82 14.86 3.56
C GLN A 412 4.59 16.17 2.81
N ARG A 413 3.33 16.63 2.74
CA ARG A 413 2.95 17.83 1.98
C ARG A 413 3.54 19.13 2.51
N LYS A 414 3.58 19.32 3.85
CA LYS A 414 3.95 20.62 4.44
C LYS A 414 5.41 20.72 4.87
N LYS A 415 6.09 19.58 5.13
CA LYS A 415 7.45 19.59 5.68
C LYS A 415 8.50 18.94 4.78
N ILE A 416 8.11 18.09 3.84
CA ILE A 416 9.05 17.26 3.07
C ILE A 416 9.04 17.63 1.60
N ILE A 417 7.91 17.49 0.93
CA ILE A 417 7.75 17.78 -0.51
C ILE A 417 7.85 19.29 -0.73
N GLY A 418 8.67 19.69 -1.70
CA GLY A 418 9.00 21.10 -1.94
C GLY A 418 9.87 21.75 -0.85
N ILE A 419 10.45 20.96 0.07
CA ILE A 419 11.45 21.44 1.04
C ILE A 419 12.70 20.58 0.99
N PHE A 420 12.59 19.27 1.22
CA PHE A 420 13.70 18.32 1.17
C PHE A 420 13.66 17.40 -0.04
N MET A 421 12.55 17.41 -0.77
CA MET A 421 12.32 16.70 -2.04
C MET A 421 11.76 17.69 -3.08
N PRO A 422 11.81 17.36 -4.38
CA PRO A 422 11.18 18.12 -5.45
C PRO A 422 9.70 18.41 -5.17
N SER A 423 9.19 19.54 -5.66
CA SER A 423 7.79 19.95 -5.44
C SER A 423 6.78 19.10 -6.20
N ASP A 424 7.21 18.49 -7.30
CA ASP A 424 6.47 17.56 -8.15
C ASP A 424 6.55 16.11 -7.66
N PHE A 425 7.33 15.82 -6.61
CA PHE A 425 7.39 14.48 -6.05
C PHE A 425 6.03 14.08 -5.44
N GLU A 426 5.38 13.11 -6.07
CA GLU A 426 4.10 12.58 -5.60
C GLU A 426 4.22 11.93 -4.21
N MET A 427 3.27 12.25 -3.32
CA MET A 427 3.20 11.68 -1.97
C MET A 427 3.17 10.15 -2.00
N LEU A 428 3.88 9.56 -1.04
CA LEU A 428 3.90 8.12 -0.86
C LEU A 428 2.74 7.68 0.03
N THR A 429 2.10 6.58 -0.34
CA THR A 429 0.98 6.00 0.39
C THR A 429 1.34 4.65 0.98
N SER A 430 0.75 4.30 2.13
CA SER A 430 0.87 2.96 2.71
C SER A 430 0.47 1.85 1.74
N ARG A 431 -0.52 2.12 0.88
CA ARG A 431 -0.96 1.18 -0.16
C ARG A 431 0.18 0.86 -1.13
N GLN A 432 0.94 1.87 -1.56
CA GLN A 432 2.10 1.68 -2.42
C GLN A 432 3.21 0.90 -1.70
N PHE A 433 3.54 1.23 -0.45
CA PHE A 433 4.57 0.48 0.30
C PHE A 433 4.21 -0.99 0.45
N ARG A 434 2.98 -1.26 0.88
CA ARG A 434 2.44 -2.61 1.05
C ARG A 434 2.43 -3.39 -0.27
N LYS A 435 2.03 -2.73 -1.37
CA LYS A 435 2.05 -3.35 -2.70
C LYS A 435 3.47 -3.66 -3.17
N THR A 436 4.40 -2.73 -3.06
CA THR A 436 5.80 -2.96 -3.45
C THR A 436 6.42 -4.10 -2.61
N LYS A 437 6.15 -4.15 -1.30
CA LYS A 437 6.62 -5.24 -0.44
C LYS A 437 5.99 -6.58 -0.79
N SER A 438 4.69 -6.62 -1.04
CA SER A 438 3.99 -7.82 -1.51
C SER A 438 4.61 -8.35 -2.81
N LEU A 439 4.84 -7.48 -3.79
CA LEU A 439 5.52 -7.86 -5.03
C LEU A 439 6.92 -8.39 -4.76
N PHE A 440 7.72 -7.71 -3.94
CA PHE A 440 9.06 -8.20 -3.57
C PHE A 440 9.02 -9.60 -2.94
N LEU A 441 8.04 -9.89 -2.06
CA LEU A 441 7.90 -11.19 -1.41
C LEU A 441 7.40 -12.26 -2.38
N HIS A 442 6.43 -11.95 -3.25
CA HIS A 442 5.97 -12.87 -4.30
C HIS A 442 7.01 -13.13 -5.39
N GLU A 443 7.97 -12.21 -5.54
CA GLU A 443 9.13 -12.39 -6.42
C GLU A 443 10.19 -13.34 -5.82
N GLN A 444 10.06 -13.76 -4.55
CA GLN A 444 10.96 -14.74 -3.91
C GLN A 444 10.48 -16.18 -4.17
N PRO A 445 11.33 -17.06 -4.73
CA PRO A 445 10.94 -18.44 -5.06
C PRO A 445 10.47 -19.26 -3.84
N ASP A 446 11.00 -18.94 -2.66
CA ASP A 446 10.85 -19.75 -1.44
C ASP A 446 9.71 -19.27 -0.52
N VAL A 447 8.94 -18.25 -0.92
CA VAL A 447 7.91 -17.64 -0.08
C VAL A 447 6.53 -17.95 -0.63
N ASP A 448 5.82 -18.86 0.06
CA ASP A 448 4.45 -19.21 -0.30
C ASP A 448 3.45 -18.06 0.00
N ARG A 449 2.25 -18.17 -0.57
CA ARG A 449 1.22 -17.12 -0.52
C ARG A 449 0.64 -16.90 0.87
N HIS A 450 0.55 -17.95 1.69
CA HIS A 450 0.09 -17.87 3.07
C HIS A 450 1.13 -17.14 3.92
N THR A 451 2.41 -17.42 3.70
CA THR A 451 3.53 -16.72 4.34
C THR A 451 3.54 -15.21 3.97
N VAL A 452 3.25 -14.84 2.72
CA VAL A 452 3.09 -13.41 2.36
C VAL A 452 1.92 -12.75 3.11
N ALA A 453 0.77 -13.43 3.21
CA ALA A 453 -0.40 -12.93 3.92
C ALA A 453 -0.11 -12.73 5.43
N GLN A 454 0.61 -13.67 6.04
CA GLN A 454 1.08 -13.58 7.42
C GLN A 454 2.04 -12.41 7.64
N VAL A 455 3.09 -12.28 6.80
CA VAL A 455 4.08 -11.18 6.91
C VAL A 455 3.44 -9.80 6.73
N LEU A 456 2.39 -9.71 5.92
CA LEU A 456 1.67 -8.45 5.68
C LEU A 456 0.47 -8.25 6.61
N ASN A 457 0.12 -9.21 7.47
CA ASN A 457 -1.06 -9.21 8.35
C ASN A 457 -2.41 -9.02 7.60
N HIS A 458 -2.67 -9.78 6.52
CA HIS A 458 -3.95 -9.77 5.78
C HIS A 458 -4.61 -11.14 5.73
N SER A 459 -5.89 -11.17 5.34
CA SER A 459 -6.53 -12.40 4.87
C SER A 459 -6.05 -12.79 3.47
N GLU A 460 -5.96 -14.09 3.19
CA GLU A 460 -5.54 -14.63 1.89
C GLU A 460 -6.41 -14.11 0.73
N GLN A 461 -7.72 -14.02 0.93
CA GLN A 461 -8.67 -13.51 -0.05
C GLN A 461 -8.39 -12.05 -0.49
N THR A 462 -7.82 -11.23 0.41
CA THR A 462 -7.40 -9.85 0.09
C THR A 462 -6.09 -9.84 -0.70
N ASN A 463 -5.24 -10.85 -0.50
CA ASN A 463 -3.98 -11.01 -1.22
C ASN A 463 -4.22 -11.37 -2.70
N GLU A 464 -5.19 -12.24 -2.97
CA GLU A 464 -5.53 -12.68 -4.33
C GLU A 464 -6.14 -11.59 -5.22
N ARG A 465 -7.00 -10.73 -4.66
CA ARG A 465 -7.76 -9.73 -5.44
C ARG A 465 -6.96 -8.52 -5.92
N HIS A 466 -5.79 -8.25 -5.35
CA HIS A 466 -5.11 -6.96 -5.54
C HIS A 466 -3.65 -7.03 -6.04
N TYR A 467 -3.00 -8.21 -6.06
CA TYR A 467 -1.53 -8.27 -6.09
C TYR A 467 -0.88 -9.09 -7.22
N MET A 468 -1.62 -9.42 -8.29
CA MET A 468 -1.09 -10.15 -9.47
C MET A 468 -0.43 -9.28 -10.57
N MET A 469 -0.02 -8.02 -10.30
CA MET A 469 0.61 -7.18 -11.33
C MET A 469 2.10 -6.94 -11.07
N VAL A 470 2.92 -7.53 -11.95
CA VAL A 470 4.37 -7.38 -12.09
C VAL A 470 4.82 -5.93 -11.90
N SER A 471 5.94 -5.71 -11.18
CA SER A 471 6.44 -4.35 -10.91
C SER A 471 6.87 -3.65 -12.21
N PRO A 472 6.61 -2.36 -12.46
CA PRO A 472 6.91 -1.66 -13.70
C PRO A 472 8.37 -1.68 -14.13
N GLU A 473 9.33 -1.63 -13.19
CA GLU A 473 10.76 -1.72 -13.50
C GLU A 473 11.17 -3.15 -13.88
N ARG A 474 10.58 -4.16 -13.22
CA ARG A 474 10.74 -5.54 -13.63
C ARG A 474 10.00 -5.79 -14.93
N ALA A 475 8.82 -5.23 -15.16
CA ALA A 475 8.15 -5.25 -16.44
C ALA A 475 8.90 -4.46 -17.51
N GLN A 476 9.77 -3.49 -17.18
CA GLN A 476 10.54 -2.73 -18.17
C GLN A 476 11.89 -3.42 -18.50
N ASN A 477 12.59 -3.95 -17.50
CA ASN A 477 13.78 -4.77 -17.69
C ASN A 477 13.44 -6.17 -18.22
N GLU A 478 12.40 -6.80 -17.67
CA GLU A 478 11.76 -7.94 -18.28
C GLU A 478 11.21 -7.53 -19.62
N LEU A 479 10.46 -6.45 -19.89
CA LEU A 479 10.05 -6.14 -21.28
C LEU A 479 11.25 -6.12 -22.24
N SER A 480 12.34 -5.40 -21.94
CA SER A 480 13.50 -5.35 -22.86
C SER A 480 14.14 -6.73 -23.05
N SER A 481 14.44 -7.47 -21.97
CA SER A 481 15.01 -8.82 -22.05
C SER A 481 14.00 -9.90 -22.49
N PHE A 482 12.71 -9.69 -22.27
CA PHE A 482 11.56 -10.51 -22.65
C PHE A 482 11.24 -10.30 -24.10
N TRP A 483 11.32 -9.10 -24.65
CA TRP A 483 11.14 -8.87 -26.07
C TRP A 483 12.32 -9.46 -26.85
N GLU A 484 13.56 -9.27 -26.42
CA GLU A 484 14.74 -9.89 -27.05
C GLU A 484 14.70 -11.41 -26.95
N ALA A 485 14.46 -11.96 -25.76
CA ALA A 485 14.44 -13.40 -25.57
C ALA A 485 13.12 -14.07 -26.03
N ALA A 486 11.98 -13.36 -26.10
CA ALA A 486 10.72 -13.91 -26.65
C ALA A 486 10.74 -13.87 -28.17
N TYR A 487 11.37 -12.84 -28.76
CA TYR A 487 11.68 -12.82 -30.19
C TYR A 487 12.56 -14.01 -30.56
N GLU A 488 13.62 -14.27 -29.78
CA GLU A 488 14.48 -15.45 -29.97
C GLU A 488 13.75 -16.78 -29.68
N ALA A 489 13.02 -16.93 -28.57
CA ALA A 489 12.31 -18.17 -28.23
C ALA A 489 11.19 -18.47 -29.24
N SER A 490 10.59 -17.45 -29.84
CA SER A 490 9.60 -17.62 -30.92
C SER A 490 10.19 -18.21 -32.20
N ARG A 491 11.50 -18.00 -32.48
CA ARG A 491 12.23 -18.61 -33.61
C ARG A 491 12.49 -20.10 -33.38
N HIS A 492 12.71 -20.50 -32.13
CA HIS A 492 13.00 -21.89 -31.77
C HIS A 492 11.76 -22.77 -31.60
N VAL A 493 10.58 -22.17 -31.41
CA VAL A 493 9.32 -22.93 -31.28
C VAL A 493 8.67 -23.12 -32.64
N VAL A 494 8.59 -24.35 -33.15
CA VAL A 494 8.02 -24.65 -34.49
C VAL A 494 6.67 -25.36 -34.36
N GLN A 495 5.72 -25.02 -35.25
CA GLN A 495 4.43 -25.69 -35.41
C GLN A 495 4.43 -26.53 -36.69
N ASN A 496 3.72 -27.66 -36.70
CA ASN A 496 3.59 -28.53 -37.88
C ASN A 496 4.91 -29.14 -38.42
N ALA A 497 5.80 -29.61 -37.54
CA ALA A 497 7.07 -30.26 -37.94
C ALA A 497 6.89 -31.48 -38.86
N TYR A 498 5.70 -32.10 -38.88
CA TYR A 498 5.39 -33.27 -39.71
C TYR A 498 4.99 -32.96 -41.17
N LYS A 499 4.99 -31.69 -41.61
CA LYS A 499 4.67 -31.34 -43.01
C LYS A 499 5.87 -31.30 -43.95
N ASP A 500 7.10 -31.23 -43.43
CA ASP A 500 8.31 -31.43 -44.23
C ASP A 500 8.84 -32.85 -43.99
N GLN A 501 8.63 -33.73 -44.99
CA GLN A 501 9.09 -35.13 -44.97
C GLN A 501 10.63 -35.29 -44.91
N ASP A 502 11.39 -34.19 -44.87
CA ASP A 502 12.87 -34.17 -44.87
C ASP A 502 13.49 -33.48 -43.63
N CYS A 503 12.70 -32.97 -42.68
CA CYS A 503 13.23 -32.28 -41.50
C CYS A 503 13.65 -33.28 -40.40
N LYS A 504 14.91 -33.77 -40.44
CA LYS A 504 15.48 -34.68 -39.44
C LYS A 504 15.97 -33.92 -38.18
N HIS A 505 15.07 -33.26 -37.44
CA HIS A 505 15.44 -32.67 -36.16
C HIS A 505 15.80 -33.77 -35.14
N ARG A 506 16.98 -33.68 -34.55
CA ARG A 506 17.49 -34.71 -33.62
C ARG A 506 16.97 -34.48 -32.20
N PRO A 507 16.42 -35.49 -31.50
CA PRO A 507 15.97 -35.34 -30.11
C PRO A 507 17.16 -35.09 -29.17
N ILE A 508 16.98 -34.13 -28.25
CA ILE A 508 17.94 -33.76 -27.19
C ILE A 508 17.23 -33.69 -25.83
N ALA A 509 18.01 -33.51 -24.75
CA ALA A 509 17.50 -33.58 -23.36
C ALA A 509 16.40 -32.57 -23.00
N ALA A 510 16.31 -31.45 -23.72
CA ALA A 510 15.35 -30.38 -23.46
C ALA A 510 14.62 -29.92 -24.74
N GLY A 511 14.45 -30.79 -25.74
CA GLY A 511 13.78 -30.47 -27.01
C GLY A 511 14.34 -31.26 -28.19
N HIS A 512 14.55 -30.57 -29.31
CA HIS A 512 15.19 -31.05 -30.53
C HIS A 512 16.31 -30.10 -31.01
N CYS A 513 17.10 -30.55 -31.99
CA CYS A 513 18.20 -29.81 -32.59
C CYS A 513 18.19 -29.93 -34.11
N ASP A 514 18.43 -28.80 -34.80
CA ASP A 514 18.47 -28.70 -36.26
C ASP A 514 19.83 -29.10 -36.85
N ASP A 515 20.94 -28.63 -36.25
CA ASP A 515 22.31 -28.89 -36.71
C ASP A 515 23.20 -29.35 -35.53
N PHE A 516 23.17 -30.66 -35.27
CA PHE A 516 23.85 -31.27 -34.12
C PHE A 516 25.39 -31.17 -34.26
N GLN A 517 26.09 -30.96 -33.14
CA GLN A 517 27.56 -30.73 -33.06
C GLN A 517 28.06 -29.39 -33.61
N ARG A 518 27.17 -28.48 -34.02
CA ARG A 518 27.54 -27.10 -34.41
C ARG A 518 26.87 -26.08 -33.49
N PRO A 519 27.29 -25.98 -32.22
CA PRO A 519 26.69 -25.02 -31.30
C PRO A 519 27.07 -23.57 -31.69
N GLN A 520 26.07 -22.69 -31.77
CA GLN A 520 26.26 -21.26 -32.01
C GLN A 520 25.37 -20.46 -31.07
N SER A 521 25.93 -19.45 -30.42
CA SER A 521 25.21 -18.58 -29.47
C SER A 521 24.10 -17.80 -30.16
N ALA A 522 22.88 -17.93 -29.64
CA ALA A 522 21.73 -17.19 -30.14
C ALA A 522 21.71 -15.70 -29.72
N ILE A 523 22.54 -15.34 -28.72
CA ILE A 523 22.66 -14.00 -28.14
C ILE A 523 24.13 -13.63 -27.91
N GLU A 524 24.45 -12.33 -27.92
CA GLU A 524 25.78 -11.84 -27.54
C GLU A 524 26.02 -12.08 -26.05
N SER A 525 27.07 -12.85 -25.70
CA SER A 525 27.41 -13.26 -24.33
C SER A 525 26.32 -14.07 -23.62
N PRO A 526 26.03 -15.31 -24.04
CA PRO A 526 25.01 -16.13 -23.40
C PRO A 526 25.41 -16.51 -21.95
N PRO A 527 24.44 -16.57 -21.01
CA PRO A 527 24.70 -17.05 -19.65
C PRO A 527 25.33 -18.44 -19.57
N ILE A 528 25.02 -19.28 -20.57
CA ILE A 528 25.56 -20.62 -20.72
C ILE A 528 26.07 -20.72 -22.15
N GLU A 529 27.38 -20.90 -22.32
CA GLU A 529 27.96 -21.15 -23.64
C GLU A 529 27.36 -22.44 -24.24
N PRO A 530 26.78 -22.36 -25.45
CA PRO A 530 26.22 -23.52 -26.13
C PRO A 530 27.26 -24.62 -26.33
N ASP A 531 26.94 -25.82 -25.87
CA ASP A 531 27.76 -27.01 -26.05
C ASP A 531 26.83 -28.22 -26.18
N CYS A 532 26.86 -28.89 -27.33
CA CYS A 532 26.02 -30.06 -27.61
C CYS A 532 26.28 -31.24 -26.66
N ARG A 533 27.39 -31.23 -25.90
CA ARG A 533 27.72 -32.24 -24.89
C ARG A 533 27.14 -31.91 -23.51
N LYS A 534 26.69 -30.66 -23.28
CA LYS A 534 26.11 -30.21 -22.02
C LYS A 534 24.59 -30.33 -22.05
N GLN A 535 24.02 -30.77 -20.93
CA GLN A 535 22.61 -31.16 -20.80
C GLN A 535 21.61 -30.03 -21.07
N TYR A 536 22.01 -28.79 -20.79
CA TYR A 536 21.21 -27.58 -20.96
C TYR A 536 21.90 -26.52 -21.84
N GLY A 537 23.07 -26.84 -22.43
CA GLY A 537 23.81 -25.91 -23.28
C GLY A 537 23.06 -25.56 -24.56
N CYS A 538 22.28 -26.50 -25.09
CA CYS A 538 21.49 -26.26 -26.30
C CYS A 538 20.40 -25.19 -26.13
N LEU A 539 19.92 -24.89 -24.91
CA LEU A 539 18.81 -23.93 -24.72
C LEU A 539 19.13 -22.48 -25.12
N PHE A 540 20.40 -22.16 -25.28
CA PHE A 540 20.91 -20.84 -25.69
C PHE A 540 21.55 -20.87 -27.09
N CYS A 541 21.29 -21.95 -27.86
CA CYS A 541 21.85 -22.20 -29.18
C CYS A 541 20.88 -21.81 -30.30
N ILE A 542 21.38 -21.23 -31.40
CA ILE A 542 20.55 -20.90 -32.58
C ILE A 542 19.94 -22.15 -33.25
N ASN A 543 20.55 -23.33 -33.05
CA ASN A 543 20.12 -24.60 -33.63
C ASN A 543 19.16 -25.38 -32.71
N TYR A 544 18.68 -24.77 -31.63
CA TYR A 544 17.67 -25.35 -30.73
C TYR A 544 16.29 -25.30 -31.36
N ILE A 545 15.53 -26.38 -31.25
CA ILE A 545 14.14 -26.44 -31.72
C ILE A 545 13.28 -27.07 -30.64
N CYS A 546 12.10 -26.51 -30.46
CA CYS A 546 11.05 -27.08 -29.62
C CYS A 546 9.76 -27.19 -30.43
N HIS A 547 9.23 -28.40 -30.55
CA HIS A 547 7.99 -28.62 -31.28
C HIS A 547 6.78 -28.30 -30.39
N ALA A 548 6.02 -27.26 -30.75
CA ALA A 548 4.90 -26.78 -29.94
C ALA A 548 3.74 -27.80 -29.81
N ASP A 549 3.66 -28.75 -30.73
CA ASP A 549 2.61 -29.76 -30.81
C ASP A 549 3.03 -31.13 -30.26
N ASP A 550 4.31 -31.28 -29.89
CA ASP A 550 4.91 -32.51 -29.37
C ASP A 550 4.83 -32.55 -27.84
N ASP A 551 4.21 -33.61 -27.30
CA ASP A 551 4.08 -33.77 -25.84
C ASP A 551 5.43 -34.07 -25.18
N ASP A 552 6.35 -34.73 -25.89
CA ASP A 552 7.63 -35.13 -25.34
C ASP A 552 8.53 -33.91 -25.09
N ASP A 553 8.49 -32.91 -25.97
CA ASP A 553 9.28 -31.69 -25.81
C ASP A 553 8.79 -30.84 -24.63
N ILE A 554 7.48 -30.72 -24.45
CA ILE A 554 6.88 -30.04 -23.29
C ILE A 554 7.21 -30.82 -22.01
N HIS A 555 7.15 -32.15 -22.04
CA HIS A 555 7.46 -33.01 -20.89
C HIS A 555 8.95 -32.94 -20.49
N LYS A 556 9.87 -32.93 -21.46
CA LYS A 556 11.31 -32.71 -21.22
C LYS A 556 11.59 -31.37 -20.54
N LEU A 557 10.94 -30.29 -21.00
CA LEU A 557 11.11 -28.95 -20.44
C LEU A 557 10.59 -28.86 -18.99
N PHE A 558 9.42 -29.42 -18.71
CA PHE A 558 8.90 -29.46 -17.34
C PHE A 558 9.73 -30.37 -16.44
N SER A 559 10.23 -31.50 -16.94
CA SER A 559 11.09 -32.41 -16.17
C SER A 559 12.43 -31.75 -15.79
N LEU A 560 13.02 -31.00 -16.71
CA LEU A 560 14.18 -30.16 -16.42
C LEU A 560 13.85 -29.09 -15.37
N LEU A 561 12.70 -28.40 -15.50
CA LEU A 561 12.29 -27.36 -14.56
C LEU A 561 12.05 -27.91 -13.15
N TYR A 562 11.52 -29.13 -13.03
CA TYR A 562 11.36 -29.84 -11.76
C TYR A 562 12.69 -30.03 -11.04
N ILE A 563 13.69 -30.55 -11.75
CA ILE A 563 15.04 -30.80 -11.19
C ILE A 563 15.75 -29.50 -10.85
N VAL A 564 15.69 -28.48 -11.72
CA VAL A 564 16.28 -27.16 -11.45
C VAL A 564 15.67 -26.54 -10.19
N THR A 565 14.36 -26.69 -10.00
CA THR A 565 13.67 -26.21 -8.79
C THR A 565 14.14 -27.00 -7.56
N GLY A 566 14.30 -28.31 -7.67
CA GLY A 566 14.86 -29.14 -6.60
C GLY A 566 16.28 -28.72 -6.19
N VAL A 567 17.19 -28.52 -7.15
CA VAL A 567 18.58 -28.09 -6.89
C VAL A 567 18.61 -26.70 -6.23
N LEU A 568 17.81 -25.75 -6.72
CA LEU A 568 17.72 -24.41 -6.13
C LEU A 568 17.25 -24.46 -4.67
N ASN A 569 16.38 -25.41 -4.33
CA ASN A 569 15.85 -25.58 -2.97
C ASN A 569 16.81 -26.37 -2.05
N GLY A 570 17.73 -27.17 -2.60
CA GLY A 570 18.63 -28.06 -1.84
C GLY A 570 19.99 -27.48 -1.46
N VAL A 571 20.48 -26.43 -2.14
CA VAL A 571 21.85 -25.91 -1.94
C VAL A 571 21.87 -24.78 -0.90
N SER A 572 22.57 -25.01 0.22
CA SER A 572 22.66 -24.06 1.35
C SER A 572 23.73 -22.96 1.21
N ASP A 573 24.57 -22.99 0.17
CA ASP A 573 25.70 -22.07 -0.01
C ASP A 573 25.67 -21.35 -1.37
N ALA A 574 25.85 -20.02 -1.34
CA ALA A 574 25.65 -19.15 -2.49
C ALA A 574 26.90 -19.11 -3.40
N ASN A 575 26.95 -20.00 -4.39
CA ASN A 575 27.96 -20.01 -5.45
C ASN A 575 27.35 -19.76 -6.84
N LYS A 576 28.20 -19.50 -7.85
CA LYS A 576 27.88 -19.31 -9.29
C LYS A 576 26.89 -20.33 -9.89
N ALA A 577 26.75 -21.50 -9.27
CA ALA A 577 25.76 -22.52 -9.65
C ALA A 577 24.31 -22.04 -9.47
N ASN A 578 23.98 -21.27 -8.42
CA ASN A 578 22.61 -20.76 -8.21
C ASN A 578 22.21 -19.74 -9.26
N GLU A 579 23.13 -18.86 -9.67
CA GLU A 579 22.91 -17.90 -10.75
C GLU A 579 22.65 -18.62 -12.08
N LEU A 580 23.42 -19.67 -12.37
CA LEU A 580 23.24 -20.53 -13.54
C LEU A 580 21.85 -21.20 -13.58
N PHE A 581 21.42 -21.80 -12.47
CA PHE A 581 20.13 -22.50 -12.38
C PHE A 581 18.93 -21.54 -12.42
N LEU A 582 19.07 -20.32 -11.87
CA LEU A 582 18.05 -19.27 -12.00
C LEU A 582 17.88 -18.84 -13.46
N LEU A 583 18.97 -18.60 -14.18
CA LEU A 583 18.94 -18.23 -15.61
C LEU A 583 18.37 -19.35 -16.48
N LEU A 584 18.70 -20.60 -16.16
CA LEU A 584 18.15 -21.78 -16.82
C LEU A 584 16.63 -21.91 -16.60
N SER A 585 16.15 -21.68 -15.37
CA SER A 585 14.71 -21.74 -15.06
C SER A 585 13.90 -20.68 -15.82
N ALA A 586 14.45 -19.46 -15.95
CA ALA A 586 13.82 -18.37 -16.67
C ALA A 586 13.68 -18.70 -18.16
N ARG A 587 14.73 -19.27 -18.75
CA ARG A 587 14.77 -19.68 -20.16
C ARG A 587 13.73 -20.76 -20.49
N VAL A 588 13.63 -21.80 -19.68
CA VAL A 588 12.66 -22.89 -19.87
C VAL A 588 11.21 -22.37 -19.78
N ARG A 589 10.91 -21.52 -18.78
CA ARG A 589 9.57 -20.92 -18.62
C ARG A 589 9.16 -20.07 -19.81
N GLN A 590 10.12 -19.41 -20.46
CA GLN A 590 9.87 -18.62 -21.65
C GLN A 590 9.51 -19.47 -22.87
N ILE A 591 10.23 -20.56 -23.12
CA ILE A 591 9.93 -21.49 -24.22
C ILE A 591 8.51 -22.05 -24.04
N LEU A 592 8.15 -22.46 -22.82
CA LEU A 592 6.80 -22.93 -22.48
C LEU A 592 5.73 -21.84 -22.66
N HIS A 593 6.04 -20.58 -22.35
CA HIS A 593 5.14 -19.46 -22.59
C HIS A 593 4.88 -19.25 -24.09
N GLN A 594 5.89 -19.35 -24.94
CA GLN A 594 5.73 -19.26 -26.39
C GLN A 594 4.85 -20.38 -26.94
N ILE A 595 5.03 -21.62 -26.46
CA ILE A 595 4.15 -22.75 -26.82
C ILE A 595 2.69 -22.45 -26.46
N LYS A 596 2.46 -21.91 -25.25
CA LYS A 596 1.12 -21.53 -24.77
C LYS A 596 0.46 -20.45 -25.63
N MET A 597 1.23 -19.48 -26.12
CA MET A 597 0.72 -18.36 -26.93
C MET A 597 0.52 -18.74 -28.41
N LYS A 598 1.26 -19.73 -28.94
CA LYS A 598 1.19 -20.10 -30.36
C LYS A 598 -0.04 -20.91 -30.76
N SER A 599 -0.66 -21.71 -29.87
CA SER A 599 -1.93 -22.40 -30.18
C SER A 599 -2.79 -22.74 -28.95
N PRO A 600 -4.13 -22.82 -29.10
CA PRO A 600 -5.01 -23.34 -28.05
C PRO A 600 -4.66 -24.76 -27.60
N LYS A 601 -4.19 -25.60 -28.52
CA LYS A 601 -3.72 -26.97 -28.26
C LYS A 601 -2.47 -26.97 -27.37
N GLY A 602 -1.48 -26.15 -27.69
CA GLY A 602 -0.27 -25.96 -26.88
C GLY A 602 -0.58 -25.44 -25.48
N CYS A 603 -1.55 -24.50 -25.36
CA CYS A 603 -2.00 -23.98 -24.07
C CYS A 603 -2.58 -25.07 -23.14
N LYS A 604 -3.41 -25.96 -23.69
CA LYS A 604 -3.99 -27.09 -22.96
C LYS A 604 -2.91 -28.08 -22.52
N LYS A 605 -2.03 -28.49 -23.45
CA LYS A 605 -0.92 -29.43 -23.19
C LYS A 605 0.06 -28.94 -22.13
N VAL A 606 0.46 -27.66 -22.19
CA VAL A 606 1.34 -27.05 -21.17
C VAL A 606 0.71 -27.12 -19.77
N SER A 607 -0.60 -26.92 -19.67
CA SER A 607 -1.30 -26.98 -18.38
C SER A 607 -1.40 -28.42 -17.85
N GLU A 608 -1.71 -29.38 -18.71
CA GLU A 608 -1.82 -30.80 -18.36
C GLU A 608 -0.48 -31.41 -17.94
N ILE A 609 0.58 -31.19 -18.73
CA ILE A 609 1.92 -31.75 -18.45
C ILE A 609 2.56 -31.08 -17.23
N SER A 610 2.30 -29.80 -16.98
CA SER A 610 2.71 -29.13 -15.74
C SER A 610 2.16 -29.82 -14.51
N ASP A 611 0.87 -30.19 -14.54
CA ASP A 611 0.23 -30.87 -13.41
C ASP A 611 0.80 -32.29 -13.23
N ARG A 612 1.03 -33.03 -14.33
CA ARG A 612 1.67 -34.35 -14.28
C ARG A 612 3.05 -34.32 -13.64
N VAL A 613 3.90 -33.38 -14.06
CA VAL A 613 5.28 -33.29 -13.55
C VAL A 613 5.33 -32.80 -12.10
N PHE A 614 4.65 -31.70 -11.76
CA PHE A 614 4.80 -31.08 -10.44
C PHE A 614 3.88 -31.64 -9.35
N LYS A 615 2.72 -32.22 -9.71
CA LYS A 615 1.81 -32.81 -8.72
C LYS A 615 1.98 -34.32 -8.61
N LEU A 616 2.23 -35.01 -9.74
CA LEU A 616 2.36 -36.47 -9.77
C LEU A 616 3.82 -36.95 -9.82
N GLY A 617 4.79 -36.05 -10.00
CA GLY A 617 6.21 -36.40 -10.03
C GLY A 617 6.64 -37.16 -11.28
N GLU A 618 5.84 -37.16 -12.34
CA GLU A 618 6.13 -37.94 -13.56
C GLU A 618 7.19 -37.24 -14.42
N LEU A 619 8.47 -37.61 -14.31
CA LEU A 619 9.54 -37.09 -15.17
C LEU A 619 9.77 -37.96 -16.41
N THR A 620 10.43 -37.41 -17.44
CA THR A 620 10.91 -38.25 -18.55
C THR A 620 12.00 -39.21 -18.07
N PRO A 621 12.16 -40.40 -18.69
CA PRO A 621 13.17 -41.38 -18.25
C PRO A 621 14.59 -40.84 -18.16
N TYR A 622 14.94 -39.87 -19.01
CA TYR A 622 16.23 -39.18 -18.95
C TYR A 622 16.40 -38.37 -17.66
N TRP A 623 15.38 -37.58 -17.31
CA TRP A 623 15.42 -36.67 -16.16
C TRP A 623 15.19 -37.42 -14.84
N GLU A 624 14.38 -38.48 -14.83
CA GLU A 624 14.21 -39.39 -13.70
C GLU A 624 15.55 -40.01 -13.27
N ASN A 625 16.28 -40.60 -14.23
CA ASN A 625 17.63 -41.14 -13.99
C ASN A 625 18.62 -40.07 -13.51
N ARG A 626 18.38 -38.80 -13.84
CA ARG A 626 19.23 -37.69 -13.43
C ARG A 626 18.89 -37.20 -12.02
N LEU A 627 17.60 -37.16 -11.68
CA LEU A 627 17.11 -36.88 -10.34
C LEU A 627 17.70 -37.89 -9.35
N GLN A 628 17.61 -39.18 -9.65
CA GLN A 628 18.20 -40.24 -8.82
C GLN A 628 19.70 -40.07 -8.59
N ARG A 629 20.45 -39.59 -9.58
CA ARG A 629 21.89 -39.28 -9.41
C ARG A 629 22.10 -38.07 -8.51
N TYR A 630 21.25 -37.05 -8.59
CA TYR A 630 21.35 -35.88 -7.73
C TYR A 630 20.95 -36.20 -6.29
N GLU A 631 19.96 -37.07 -6.09
CA GLU A 631 19.60 -37.64 -4.78
C GLU A 631 20.74 -38.47 -4.21
N ALA A 632 21.33 -39.38 -4.99
CA ALA A 632 22.48 -40.20 -4.57
C ALA A 632 23.74 -39.36 -4.23
N LEU A 633 23.86 -38.16 -4.78
CA LEU A 633 24.93 -37.21 -4.47
C LEU A 633 24.56 -36.24 -3.32
N GLY A 634 23.36 -36.35 -2.74
CA GLY A 634 22.87 -35.48 -1.66
C GLY A 634 22.63 -34.02 -2.10
N LEU A 635 22.44 -33.78 -3.40
CA LEU A 635 22.28 -32.44 -3.98
C LEU A 635 20.83 -31.95 -3.98
N ILE A 636 19.86 -32.86 -3.81
CA ILE A 636 18.41 -32.59 -3.80
C ILE A 636 17.74 -33.56 -2.83
N PHE A 637 16.72 -33.11 -2.09
CA PHE A 637 15.88 -33.90 -1.17
C PHE A 637 16.68 -34.75 -0.15
N LEU A 638 17.33 -34.08 0.81
CA LEU A 638 17.95 -34.78 1.95
C LEU A 638 16.86 -35.31 2.89
N GLU A 639 16.73 -36.63 2.99
CA GLU A 639 15.97 -37.27 4.08
C GLU A 639 16.71 -37.05 5.40
N GLU A 640 16.04 -36.49 6.40
CA GLU A 640 16.49 -36.57 7.79
C GLU A 640 16.46 -38.06 8.20
N GLN A 641 17.62 -38.71 8.21
CA GLN A 641 17.79 -39.98 8.92
C GLN A 641 17.64 -39.74 10.42
N ASN A 642 16.39 -39.70 10.90
CA ASN A 642 16.10 -39.87 12.33
C ASN A 642 16.39 -41.32 12.71
N GLY A 643 17.32 -41.47 13.65
CA GLY A 643 17.90 -42.73 14.04
C GLY A 643 16.87 -43.78 14.46
N MET A 644 17.00 -44.96 13.86
CA MET A 644 16.74 -46.23 14.52
C MET A 644 18.05 -47.01 14.54
N ASN A 645 18.64 -47.11 15.72
CA ASN A 645 19.25 -48.37 16.16
C ASN A 645 18.96 -48.49 17.66
N PRO A 646 18.65 -49.70 18.16
CA PRO A 646 18.50 -49.94 19.60
C PRO A 646 19.80 -49.67 20.37
#